data_AF-A0A971LK66-F1
#
_entry.id   AF-A0A971LK66-F1
#
_cell.length_a   1.000
_cell.length_b   1.000
_cell.length_c   1.000
_cell.angle_alpha   90.00
_cell.angle_beta   90.00
_cell.angle_gamma   90.00
#
_symmetry.space_group_name_H-M   'P 1'
#
loop_
_entity.id
_entity.type
_entity.pdbx_description
1 polymer ?
#
loop_
_entity_poly.entity_id
_entity_poly.type
_entity_poly.pdbx_seq_one_letter_code
_entity_poly.pdbx_strand_id
1 'polypeptide(L)'
;MVQANEKLNIEAILSNLEHYRPRRRGWVWRKPVPDQQMGPFVYKQTTAPLRQSIPLPAAKHFGDIDPQPDCVITSEIASGRFEDDLRRMRMAAWHGADHIMVIRTAGQSHFDGLIEGTPEGVGGVPITRKQIRATRKALDIIEDEVGRPINLHSYVSGVGGPEIAVLFAEEGVNGAHQDPQYNVLYRNVNMLRSFVDAAVAKRLLAYADMAQIDGAHNANATAREGWKVMPELLVQHAINCAYSTRVGMKKSNICLSTVPPTASPGPALRYDLPYAVALRELFRGYRMRAQMNTKYIDSDTREAIVTHALNVLISRLTSADIQSTITPDEGRNVPWHYNSVSAVNTAKQALLALDGLQEMVALRQEGPLRERVRELKERAILFMEEILEVGGYFAAVSRGFFVDSGQYPERNGDGIIRDPRGGVGADTVVPRDPDYFAPVCAHFGYNHVPDGLQSPCEALDGCTLCRPEKIAYIDELDPEDNVAQRLEANKELREAGLLVPEVEWAGDGWINIQVFFPTDRRTAEAAALEMAARFGLTDCEVIHRQVMQPAEGTYLEVKGRVPFAIDPAQLTIPEEVPLLSEEEIRQEVAQRPLKVVAATIGEDEHSVGMREIIDIKHGGLEGFGIKCVYLGTSVPVQKVIDAAIEVDADAILVS
;
A
#
# COMPACT_ATOMS: atom_id res chain seq x y z
N MET A 1 -6.87 -5.13 -24.91
CA MET A 1 -5.95 -5.61 -23.85
C MET A 1 -4.59 -5.04 -24.18
N VAL A 2 -3.88 -4.48 -23.20
CA VAL A 2 -2.49 -4.05 -23.37
C VAL A 2 -1.61 -5.30 -23.34
N GLN A 3 -0.60 -5.40 -24.21
CA GLN A 3 0.34 -6.51 -24.15
C GLN A 3 1.31 -6.31 -22.97
N ALA A 4 1.73 -7.39 -22.32
CA ALA A 4 2.59 -7.32 -21.14
C ALA A 4 3.92 -6.58 -21.39
N ASN A 5 4.47 -6.71 -22.60
CA ASN A 5 5.70 -6.08 -23.05
C ASN A 5 5.54 -4.66 -23.62
N GLU A 6 4.32 -4.13 -23.68
CA GLU A 6 4.05 -2.75 -24.12
C GLU A 6 3.79 -1.84 -22.92
N LYS A 7 4.34 -0.61 -22.93
CA LYS A 7 4.06 0.39 -21.89
C LYS A 7 2.60 0.84 -21.95
N LEU A 8 2.07 1.30 -20.80
CA LEU A 8 0.75 1.91 -20.75
C LEU A 8 0.77 3.22 -21.55
N ASN A 9 -0.08 3.36 -22.57
CA ASN A 9 -0.17 4.59 -23.37
C ASN A 9 -1.02 5.63 -22.64
N ILE A 10 -0.35 6.58 -21.97
CA ILE A 10 -0.99 7.62 -21.16
C ILE A 10 -1.83 8.57 -22.02
N GLU A 11 -1.32 9.00 -23.17
CA GLU A 11 -2.03 9.92 -24.08
C GLU A 11 -3.33 9.28 -24.61
N ALA A 12 -3.30 7.99 -24.95
CA ALA A 12 -4.49 7.24 -25.34
C ALA A 12 -5.51 7.11 -24.19
N ILE A 13 -5.05 6.98 -22.95
CA ILE A 13 -5.92 6.99 -21.76
C ILE A 13 -6.58 8.35 -21.60
N LEU A 14 -5.84 9.44 -21.77
CA LEU A 14 -6.36 10.81 -21.63
C LEU A 14 -7.30 11.23 -22.77
N SER A 15 -7.28 10.54 -23.90
CA SER A 15 -8.21 10.80 -25.01
C SER A 15 -9.66 10.44 -24.68
N ASN A 16 -10.60 11.27 -25.15
CA ASN A 16 -12.05 11.04 -25.10
C ASN A 16 -12.62 10.76 -23.69
N LEU A 17 -12.04 11.35 -22.64
CA LEU A 17 -12.49 11.15 -21.26
C LEU A 17 -13.92 11.67 -21.03
N GLU A 18 -14.40 12.64 -21.81
CA GLU A 18 -15.78 13.11 -21.74
C GLU A 18 -16.82 12.00 -22.00
N HIS A 19 -16.46 11.01 -22.82
CA HIS A 19 -17.29 9.88 -23.22
C HIS A 19 -17.02 8.62 -22.40
N TYR A 20 -15.95 8.59 -21.61
CA TYR A 20 -15.67 7.45 -20.74
C TYR A 20 -16.80 7.25 -19.72
N ARG A 21 -17.18 5.99 -19.51
CA ARG A 21 -18.09 5.56 -18.45
C ARG A 21 -17.50 4.32 -17.76
N PRO A 22 -17.60 4.22 -16.43
CA PRO A 22 -17.04 3.09 -15.70
C PRO A 22 -17.73 1.79 -16.11
N ARG A 23 -16.93 0.74 -16.35
CA ARG A 23 -17.46 -0.58 -16.73
C ARG A 23 -18.14 -1.32 -15.57
N ARG A 24 -17.85 -0.91 -14.33
CA ARG A 24 -18.42 -1.47 -13.11
C ARG A 24 -18.54 -0.42 -12.01
N ARG A 25 -19.42 -0.68 -11.05
CA ARG A 25 -19.63 0.10 -9.82
C ARG A 25 -19.59 -0.82 -8.61
N GLY A 26 -19.45 -0.25 -7.43
CA GLY A 26 -19.40 -1.00 -6.16
C GLY A 26 -18.06 -1.62 -5.86
N TRP A 27 -17.93 -2.11 -4.62
CA TRP A 27 -16.74 -2.76 -4.09
C TRP A 27 -16.68 -4.25 -4.45
N VAL A 28 -15.47 -4.76 -4.74
CA VAL A 28 -15.23 -6.18 -5.01
C VAL A 28 -14.28 -6.77 -3.98
N TRP A 29 -14.72 -7.80 -3.27
CA TRP A 29 -13.89 -8.62 -2.38
C TRP A 29 -13.17 -9.73 -3.17
N ARG A 30 -12.02 -10.18 -2.69
CA ARG A 30 -11.36 -11.37 -3.25
C ARG A 30 -12.24 -12.61 -3.10
N LYS A 31 -12.10 -13.55 -4.05
CA LYS A 31 -12.82 -14.83 -4.05
C LYS A 31 -11.95 -15.92 -3.43
N PRO A 32 -12.27 -16.42 -2.23
CA PRO A 32 -11.47 -17.46 -1.57
C PRO A 32 -11.42 -18.75 -2.39
N VAL A 33 -10.28 -19.43 -2.34
CA VAL A 33 -10.09 -20.77 -2.90
C VAL A 33 -9.50 -21.64 -1.79
N PRO A 34 -10.34 -22.35 -1.01
CA PRO A 34 -9.85 -23.20 0.07
C PRO A 34 -9.06 -24.38 -0.49
N ASP A 35 -8.04 -24.83 0.24
CA ASP A 35 -7.18 -25.97 -0.11
C ASP A 35 -6.60 -25.88 -1.53
N GLN A 36 -6.16 -24.67 -1.92
CA GLN A 36 -5.62 -24.41 -3.25
C GLN A 36 -4.28 -25.13 -3.42
N GLN A 37 -4.22 -26.10 -4.33
CA GLN A 37 -2.97 -26.68 -4.78
C GLN A 37 -2.25 -25.70 -5.73
N MET A 38 -1.00 -25.36 -5.42
CA MET A 38 -0.14 -24.59 -6.31
C MET A 38 1.32 -25.02 -6.13
N GLY A 39 1.97 -25.43 -7.21
CA GLY A 39 3.28 -26.07 -7.14
C GLY A 39 3.26 -27.27 -6.19
N PRO A 40 4.25 -27.44 -5.30
CA PRO A 40 4.31 -28.56 -4.36
C PRO A 40 3.45 -28.36 -3.09
N PHE A 41 2.70 -27.26 -2.96
CA PHE A 41 2.02 -26.89 -1.72
C PHE A 41 0.49 -26.83 -1.84
N VAL A 42 -0.18 -27.01 -0.69
CA VAL A 42 -1.62 -26.78 -0.50
C VAL A 42 -1.79 -25.58 0.43
N TYR A 43 -2.55 -24.58 0.00
CA TYR A 43 -2.80 -23.34 0.74
C TYR A 43 -4.23 -23.29 1.31
N LYS A 44 -4.38 -22.78 2.52
CA LYS A 44 -5.65 -22.72 3.27
C LYS A 44 -6.39 -21.39 3.15
N GLN A 45 -5.63 -20.29 3.11
CA GLN A 45 -6.11 -18.90 3.22
C GLN A 45 -5.71 -18.09 1.99
N THR A 46 -5.97 -18.65 0.80
CA THR A 46 -5.71 -18.01 -0.49
C THR A 46 -6.98 -17.77 -1.31
N THR A 47 -6.80 -17.08 -2.43
CA THR A 47 -7.86 -16.66 -3.35
C THR A 47 -7.53 -17.04 -4.79
N ALA A 48 -8.48 -16.78 -5.69
CA ALA A 48 -8.29 -16.98 -7.12
C ALA A 48 -6.97 -16.31 -7.58
N PRO A 49 -6.12 -17.04 -8.33
CA PRO A 49 -4.84 -16.51 -8.79
C PRO A 49 -5.03 -15.37 -9.79
N LEU A 50 -3.99 -14.57 -9.95
CA LEU A 50 -3.92 -13.60 -11.05
C LEU A 50 -3.63 -14.32 -12.36
N ARG A 51 -4.11 -13.76 -13.47
CA ARG A 51 -3.79 -14.23 -14.83
C ARG A 51 -2.39 -13.80 -15.27
N GLN A 52 -1.99 -12.61 -14.86
CA GLN A 52 -0.68 -12.02 -15.11
C GLN A 52 -0.20 -11.37 -13.82
N SER A 53 0.99 -11.75 -13.37
CA SER A 53 1.59 -11.23 -12.15
C SER A 53 3.10 -11.47 -12.12
N ILE A 54 3.77 -10.82 -11.16
CA ILE A 54 5.17 -11.09 -10.83
C ILE A 54 5.22 -11.83 -9.48
N PRO A 55 5.71 -13.09 -9.45
CA PRO A 55 5.87 -13.83 -8.21
C PRO A 55 6.96 -13.21 -7.33
N LEU A 56 7.02 -13.63 -6.07
CA LEU A 56 8.13 -13.25 -5.20
C LEU A 56 9.47 -13.79 -5.77
N PRO A 57 10.62 -13.13 -5.57
CA PRO A 57 11.89 -13.57 -6.16
C PRO A 57 12.30 -15.00 -5.80
N ALA A 58 11.94 -15.48 -4.60
CA ALA A 58 12.23 -16.83 -4.14
C ALA A 58 11.31 -17.90 -4.76
N ALA A 59 10.24 -17.50 -5.48
CA ALA A 59 9.31 -18.43 -6.13
C ALA A 59 9.97 -19.28 -7.22
N LYS A 60 11.10 -18.83 -7.80
CA LYS A 60 11.91 -19.62 -8.74
C LYS A 60 12.31 -21.00 -8.20
N HIS A 61 12.42 -21.14 -6.89
CA HIS A 61 12.73 -22.42 -6.22
C HIS A 61 11.50 -23.34 -6.09
N PHE A 62 10.32 -22.85 -6.44
CA PHE A 62 9.03 -23.52 -6.29
C PHE A 62 8.20 -23.51 -7.58
N GLY A 63 8.86 -23.33 -8.74
CA GLY A 63 8.20 -23.30 -10.06
C GLY A 63 7.44 -22.00 -10.34
N ASP A 64 7.95 -20.87 -9.83
CA ASP A 64 7.43 -19.51 -10.06
C ASP A 64 5.94 -19.31 -9.70
N ILE A 65 5.48 -20.04 -8.69
CA ILE A 65 4.12 -19.91 -8.15
C ILE A 65 3.87 -18.53 -7.52
N ASP A 66 2.65 -17.99 -7.69
CA ASP A 66 2.24 -16.70 -7.11
C ASP A 66 0.86 -16.78 -6.41
N PRO A 67 0.76 -17.55 -5.30
CA PRO A 67 -0.47 -17.64 -4.53
C PRO A 67 -0.89 -16.26 -4.00
N GLN A 68 -2.20 -16.01 -3.95
CA GLN A 68 -2.75 -14.70 -3.56
C GLN A 68 -3.46 -14.83 -2.20
N PRO A 69 -3.13 -14.02 -1.18
CA PRO A 69 -3.79 -14.11 0.12
C PRO A 69 -5.28 -13.74 0.05
N ASP A 70 -6.03 -14.12 1.08
CA ASP A 70 -7.47 -13.90 1.26
C ASP A 70 -7.90 -12.44 1.47
N CYS A 71 -7.04 -11.58 2.00
CA CYS A 71 -7.29 -10.16 2.19
C CYS A 71 -7.21 -9.37 0.87
N VAL A 72 -8.07 -8.36 0.68
CA VAL A 72 -7.80 -7.30 -0.32
C VAL A 72 -6.54 -6.53 0.10
N ILE A 73 -5.62 -6.27 -0.82
CA ILE A 73 -4.34 -5.61 -0.54
C ILE A 73 -4.33 -4.20 -1.12
N THR A 74 -4.11 -3.21 -0.25
CA THR A 74 -4.07 -1.79 -0.63
C THR A 74 -2.66 -1.33 -0.94
N SER A 75 -2.47 -0.57 -2.02
CA SER A 75 -1.31 0.29 -2.23
C SER A 75 -1.75 1.75 -2.30
N GLU A 76 -1.06 2.64 -1.59
CA GLU A 76 -1.29 4.09 -1.60
C GLU A 76 -0.41 4.73 -2.67
N ILE A 77 -1.02 5.37 -3.68
CA ILE A 77 -0.33 5.94 -4.83
C ILE A 77 -0.95 7.32 -5.12
N ALA A 78 -0.20 8.38 -4.81
CA ALA A 78 -0.62 9.76 -5.03
C ALA A 78 0.60 10.71 -4.97
N SER A 79 1.37 10.79 -6.05
CA SER A 79 2.58 11.62 -6.11
C SER A 79 2.30 13.12 -6.32
N GLY A 80 1.07 13.48 -6.66
CA GLY A 80 0.71 14.83 -7.13
C GLY A 80 0.56 14.92 -8.65
N ARG A 81 1.09 13.94 -9.39
CA ARG A 81 0.94 13.79 -10.85
C ARG A 81 0.26 12.47 -11.17
N PHE A 82 -1.06 12.52 -11.34
CA PHE A 82 -1.86 11.31 -11.52
C PHE A 82 -1.45 10.51 -12.77
N GLU A 83 -0.97 11.20 -13.82
CA GLU A 83 -0.53 10.61 -15.09
C GLU A 83 0.68 9.68 -14.92
N ASP A 84 1.60 10.00 -14.00
CA ASP A 84 2.73 9.16 -13.63
C ASP A 84 2.30 8.04 -12.69
N ASP A 85 1.39 8.35 -11.78
CA ASP A 85 0.82 7.38 -10.84
C ASP A 85 0.13 6.21 -11.57
N LEU A 86 -0.48 6.43 -12.74
CA LEU A 86 -1.09 5.35 -13.56
C LEU A 86 -0.10 4.23 -13.88
N ARG A 87 1.16 4.57 -14.15
CA ARG A 87 2.22 3.58 -14.44
C ARG A 87 2.53 2.75 -13.20
N ARG A 88 2.62 3.41 -12.04
CA ARG A 88 2.84 2.75 -10.74
C ARG A 88 1.68 1.86 -10.33
N MET A 89 0.44 2.25 -10.65
CA MET A 89 -0.75 1.42 -10.40
C MET A 89 -0.67 0.08 -11.15
N ARG A 90 -0.18 0.09 -12.41
CA ARG A 90 0.07 -1.16 -13.15
C ARG A 90 1.11 -2.04 -12.44
N MET A 91 2.25 -1.45 -12.03
CA MET A 91 3.29 -2.16 -11.29
C MET A 91 2.72 -2.80 -10.00
N ALA A 92 2.02 -2.03 -9.17
CA ALA A 92 1.44 -2.53 -7.93
C ALA A 92 0.41 -3.66 -8.18
N ALA A 93 -0.40 -3.55 -9.24
CA ALA A 93 -1.40 -4.55 -9.60
C ALA A 93 -0.77 -5.90 -9.97
N TRP A 94 0.28 -5.88 -10.79
CA TRP A 94 1.05 -7.09 -11.16
C TRP A 94 1.69 -7.77 -9.95
N HIS A 95 2.02 -7.00 -8.90
CA HIS A 95 2.54 -7.56 -7.64
C HIS A 95 1.46 -8.05 -6.67
N GLY A 96 0.18 -7.80 -6.97
CA GLY A 96 -0.95 -8.34 -6.21
C GLY A 96 -1.83 -7.29 -5.54
N ALA A 97 -1.60 -5.99 -5.71
CA ALA A 97 -2.52 -4.98 -5.19
C ALA A 97 -3.83 -4.97 -5.99
N ASP A 98 -4.96 -5.07 -5.29
CA ASP A 98 -6.32 -5.04 -5.85
C ASP A 98 -7.19 -3.96 -5.20
N HIS A 99 -6.54 -3.05 -4.49
CA HIS A 99 -7.10 -1.82 -3.97
C HIS A 99 -6.06 -0.71 -4.11
N ILE A 100 -6.41 0.32 -4.87
CA ILE A 100 -5.55 1.47 -5.14
C ILE A 100 -6.15 2.69 -4.47
N MET A 101 -5.41 3.25 -3.53
CA MET A 101 -5.85 4.37 -2.72
C MET A 101 -5.10 5.64 -3.14
N VAL A 102 -5.86 6.66 -3.55
CA VAL A 102 -5.33 7.94 -4.01
C VAL A 102 -5.56 8.99 -2.93
N ILE A 103 -4.48 9.33 -2.21
CA ILE A 103 -4.45 10.46 -1.27
C ILE A 103 -4.66 11.75 -2.06
N ARG A 104 -5.42 12.66 -1.45
CA ARG A 104 -5.76 13.95 -2.04
C ARG A 104 -4.64 14.97 -1.86
N THR A 105 -4.56 15.94 -2.75
CA THR A 105 -3.68 17.11 -2.56
C THR A 105 -3.93 17.76 -1.20
N ALA A 106 -2.86 18.25 -0.58
CA ALA A 106 -2.89 18.78 0.77
C ALA A 106 -3.98 19.86 0.91
N GLY A 107 -4.85 19.70 1.91
CA GLY A 107 -5.88 20.69 2.22
C GLY A 107 -7.16 20.60 1.38
N GLN A 108 -7.30 19.65 0.44
CA GLN A 108 -8.52 19.51 -0.38
C GLN A 108 -9.82 19.38 0.44
N SER A 109 -9.74 18.97 1.71
CA SER A 109 -10.89 19.00 2.63
C SER A 109 -11.49 20.39 2.87
N HIS A 110 -10.78 21.46 2.52
CA HIS A 110 -11.22 22.85 2.68
C HIS A 110 -11.79 23.45 1.39
N PHE A 111 -11.81 22.70 0.28
CA PHE A 111 -12.42 23.18 -0.95
C PHE A 111 -13.94 23.00 -0.85
N ASP A 112 -14.67 24.11 -0.82
CA ASP A 112 -16.14 24.16 -0.69
C ASP A 112 -16.81 23.95 -2.05
N GLY A 113 -16.54 22.77 -2.63
CA GLY A 113 -17.01 22.38 -3.95
C GLY A 113 -16.01 21.48 -4.68
N LEU A 114 -16.41 21.00 -5.86
CA LEU A 114 -15.49 20.31 -6.77
C LEU A 114 -14.49 21.30 -7.37
N ILE A 115 -13.29 20.80 -7.63
CA ILE A 115 -12.33 21.40 -8.54
C ILE A 115 -12.32 20.59 -9.84
N GLU A 116 -11.87 21.22 -10.92
CA GLU A 116 -11.88 20.63 -12.27
C GLU A 116 -10.48 20.69 -12.89
N GLY A 117 -10.30 19.96 -14.00
CA GLY A 117 -9.01 19.91 -14.68
C GLY A 117 -8.00 18.98 -14.02
N THR A 118 -6.73 19.24 -14.27
CA THR A 118 -5.61 18.40 -13.79
C THR A 118 -4.45 19.21 -13.22
N PRO A 119 -4.68 20.12 -12.26
CA PRO A 119 -3.59 20.86 -11.63
C PRO A 119 -2.60 19.91 -10.94
N GLU A 120 -1.36 20.35 -10.76
CA GLU A 120 -0.36 19.60 -10.00
C GLU A 120 -0.71 19.59 -8.51
N GLY A 121 -0.60 18.43 -7.88
CA GLY A 121 -0.85 18.27 -6.45
C GLY A 121 0.41 18.35 -5.60
N VAL A 122 0.23 18.68 -4.31
CA VAL A 122 1.30 18.66 -3.31
C VAL A 122 0.92 17.68 -2.21
N GLY A 123 1.76 16.67 -1.99
CA GLY A 123 1.53 15.62 -0.99
C GLY A 123 0.35 14.69 -1.32
N GLY A 124 -0.20 14.77 -2.53
CA GLY A 124 -1.32 13.97 -3.01
C GLY A 124 -1.92 14.54 -4.28
N VAL A 125 -2.86 13.84 -4.89
CA VAL A 125 -3.45 14.20 -6.20
C VAL A 125 -4.69 15.09 -6.03
N PRO A 126 -4.86 16.18 -6.81
CA PRO A 126 -6.10 16.95 -6.80
C PRO A 126 -7.24 16.14 -7.43
N ILE A 127 -8.22 15.78 -6.61
CA ILE A 127 -9.33 14.94 -7.08
C ILE A 127 -10.31 15.77 -7.89
N THR A 128 -10.42 15.46 -9.18
CA THR A 128 -11.34 16.09 -10.16
C THR A 128 -12.04 15.01 -10.98
N ARG A 129 -13.06 15.39 -11.76
CA ARG A 129 -13.72 14.43 -12.67
C ARG A 129 -12.79 13.88 -13.73
N LYS A 130 -12.01 14.75 -14.39
CA LYS A 130 -11.04 14.35 -15.42
C LYS A 130 -10.02 13.36 -14.88
N GLN A 131 -9.42 13.67 -13.73
CA GLN A 131 -8.45 12.81 -13.07
C GLN A 131 -9.05 11.45 -12.70
N ILE A 132 -10.23 11.42 -12.06
CA ILE A 132 -10.90 10.17 -11.67
C ILE A 132 -11.24 9.31 -12.89
N ARG A 133 -11.74 9.91 -13.97
CA ARG A 133 -12.03 9.17 -15.21
C ARG A 133 -10.76 8.57 -15.81
N ALA A 134 -9.67 9.31 -15.87
CA ALA A 134 -8.40 8.82 -16.39
C ALA A 134 -7.88 7.64 -15.56
N THR A 135 -7.88 7.77 -14.24
CA THR A 135 -7.45 6.70 -13.33
C THR A 135 -8.36 5.48 -13.42
N ARG A 136 -9.68 5.65 -13.44
CA ARG A 136 -10.64 4.53 -13.55
C ARG A 136 -10.54 3.82 -14.90
N LYS A 137 -10.36 4.57 -16.00
CA LYS A 137 -10.11 4.03 -17.35
C LYS A 137 -8.80 3.24 -17.42
N ALA A 138 -7.73 3.73 -16.78
CA ALA A 138 -6.47 3.01 -16.70
C ALA A 138 -6.60 1.71 -15.88
N LEU A 139 -7.24 1.78 -14.71
CA LEU A 139 -7.45 0.61 -13.86
C LEU A 139 -8.36 -0.43 -14.52
N ASP A 140 -9.31 -0.01 -15.36
CA ASP A 140 -10.10 -0.91 -16.19
C ASP A 140 -9.21 -1.72 -17.16
N ILE A 141 -8.23 -1.07 -17.78
CA ILE A 141 -7.28 -1.75 -18.66
C ILE A 141 -6.39 -2.72 -17.86
N ILE A 142 -5.91 -2.27 -16.69
CA ILE A 142 -4.98 -3.02 -15.83
C ILE A 142 -5.68 -4.23 -15.19
N GLU A 143 -6.92 -4.07 -14.71
CA GLU A 143 -7.67 -5.16 -14.08
C GLU A 143 -8.02 -6.27 -15.08
N ASP A 144 -8.26 -5.91 -16.35
CA ASP A 144 -8.40 -6.89 -17.42
C ASP A 144 -7.09 -7.65 -17.62
N GLU A 145 -5.95 -6.96 -17.63
CA GLU A 145 -4.62 -7.53 -17.83
C GLU A 145 -4.31 -8.60 -16.76
N VAL A 146 -4.35 -8.22 -15.48
CA VAL A 146 -4.06 -9.11 -14.35
C VAL A 146 -5.20 -10.11 -14.08
N GLY A 147 -6.39 -9.90 -14.65
CA GLY A 147 -7.52 -10.82 -14.57
C GLY A 147 -8.31 -10.78 -13.25
N ARG A 148 -8.19 -9.68 -12.48
CA ARG A 148 -8.89 -9.47 -11.20
C ARG A 148 -9.32 -8.00 -11.07
N PRO A 149 -10.58 -7.70 -10.69
CA PRO A 149 -11.04 -6.32 -10.48
C PRO A 149 -10.19 -5.56 -9.46
N ILE A 150 -9.88 -4.30 -9.74
CA ILE A 150 -9.06 -3.43 -8.86
C ILE A 150 -9.88 -2.29 -8.29
N ASN A 151 -10.07 -2.24 -6.98
CA ASN A 151 -10.86 -1.20 -6.32
C ASN A 151 -10.13 0.15 -6.34
N LEU A 152 -10.71 1.17 -6.97
CA LEU A 152 -10.27 2.57 -6.87
C LEU A 152 -10.86 3.21 -5.61
N HIS A 153 -10.03 3.88 -4.83
CA HIS A 153 -10.41 4.49 -3.57
C HIS A 153 -9.80 5.88 -3.40
N SER A 154 -10.59 6.81 -2.85
CA SER A 154 -10.07 8.13 -2.41
C SER A 154 -10.88 8.66 -1.21
N TYR A 155 -11.03 9.97 -1.03
CA TYR A 155 -11.50 10.57 0.23
C TYR A 155 -12.66 11.55 0.00
N VAL A 156 -13.75 11.35 0.73
CA VAL A 156 -14.98 12.18 0.73
C VAL A 156 -14.99 13.18 1.90
N SER A 157 -13.96 13.18 2.74
CA SER A 157 -13.81 14.10 3.87
C SER A 157 -13.74 15.58 3.44
N GLY A 158 -14.16 16.50 4.31
CA GLY A 158 -14.13 17.95 4.07
C GLY A 158 -15.50 18.59 3.88
N VAL A 159 -15.50 19.87 3.49
CA VAL A 159 -16.72 20.68 3.29
C VAL A 159 -17.44 20.38 1.98
N GLY A 160 -16.74 19.96 0.92
CA GLY A 160 -17.34 19.48 -0.34
C GLY A 160 -17.69 17.98 -0.34
N GLY A 161 -18.04 17.41 0.81
CA GLY A 161 -18.25 15.97 0.97
C GLY A 161 -19.37 15.41 0.08
N PRO A 162 -20.59 15.98 0.10
CA PRO A 162 -21.68 15.53 -0.77
C PRO A 162 -21.32 15.60 -2.26
N GLU A 163 -20.65 16.66 -2.71
CA GLU A 163 -20.25 16.87 -4.10
C GLU A 163 -19.25 15.80 -4.56
N ILE A 164 -18.22 15.52 -3.76
CA ILE A 164 -17.25 14.45 -4.06
C ILE A 164 -17.94 13.08 -4.05
N ALA A 165 -18.91 12.85 -3.16
CA ALA A 165 -19.67 11.60 -3.13
C ALA A 165 -20.54 11.42 -4.38
N VAL A 166 -21.13 12.49 -4.92
CA VAL A 166 -21.83 12.47 -6.23
C VAL A 166 -20.85 12.11 -7.34
N LEU A 167 -19.72 12.82 -7.42
CA LEU A 167 -18.66 12.54 -8.40
C LEU A 167 -18.23 11.07 -8.36
N PHE A 168 -17.96 10.53 -7.16
CA PHE A 168 -17.51 9.15 -6.99
C PHE A 168 -18.58 8.13 -7.38
N ALA A 169 -19.83 8.39 -6.99
CA ALA A 169 -20.97 7.56 -7.36
C ALA A 169 -21.20 7.53 -8.88
N GLU A 170 -20.98 8.65 -9.58
CA GLU A 170 -21.11 8.80 -11.02
C GLU A 170 -19.97 8.15 -11.80
N GLU A 171 -18.73 8.28 -11.31
CA GLU A 171 -17.51 7.86 -12.03
C GLU A 171 -16.98 6.49 -11.60
N GLY A 172 -17.72 5.76 -10.74
CA GLY A 172 -17.44 4.34 -10.47
C GLY A 172 -16.25 4.11 -9.55
N VAL A 173 -15.99 5.05 -8.63
CA VAL A 173 -15.05 4.82 -7.51
C VAL A 173 -15.64 3.72 -6.61
N ASN A 174 -14.80 2.81 -6.12
CA ASN A 174 -15.25 1.56 -5.49
C ASN A 174 -15.26 1.65 -3.97
N GLY A 175 -14.44 2.52 -3.38
CA GLY A 175 -14.38 2.77 -1.95
C GLY A 175 -14.03 4.22 -1.65
N ALA A 176 -14.36 4.69 -0.44
CA ALA A 176 -13.98 6.02 -0.01
C ALA A 176 -13.75 6.12 1.50
N HIS A 177 -12.86 7.01 1.92
CA HIS A 177 -12.79 7.46 3.30
C HIS A 177 -13.92 8.44 3.58
N GLN A 178 -14.73 8.18 4.60
CA GLN A 178 -15.76 9.11 5.06
C GLN A 178 -16.03 8.92 6.55
N ASP A 179 -15.70 9.95 7.33
CA ASP A 179 -15.97 10.03 8.76
C ASP A 179 -16.26 11.50 9.15
N PRO A 180 -17.46 11.84 9.64
CA PRO A 180 -17.76 13.20 10.07
C PRO A 180 -16.87 13.67 11.23
N GLN A 181 -16.34 12.74 12.04
CA GLN A 181 -15.47 13.05 13.16
C GLN A 181 -14.11 13.54 12.67
N TYR A 182 -13.61 13.02 11.54
CA TYR A 182 -12.35 13.48 10.95
C TYR A 182 -12.40 14.98 10.64
N ASN A 183 -13.49 15.41 10.00
CA ASN A 183 -13.71 16.80 9.61
C ASN A 183 -13.66 17.73 10.85
N VAL A 184 -14.28 17.32 11.95
CA VAL A 184 -14.37 18.10 13.18
C VAL A 184 -13.04 18.11 13.93
N LEU A 185 -12.50 16.93 14.25
CA LEU A 185 -11.37 16.78 15.14
C LEU A 185 -10.06 17.25 14.49
N TYR A 186 -9.82 16.93 13.22
CA TYR A 186 -8.52 17.14 12.57
C TYR A 186 -8.52 18.25 11.51
N ARG A 187 -9.69 18.72 11.08
CA ARG A 187 -9.82 19.80 10.09
C ARG A 187 -10.60 21.02 10.56
N ASN A 188 -11.08 21.03 11.80
CA ASN A 188 -11.82 22.17 12.37
C ASN A 188 -13.02 22.60 11.52
N VAL A 189 -13.66 21.66 10.82
CA VAL A 189 -14.94 21.90 10.15
C VAL A 189 -16.03 21.94 11.22
N ASN A 190 -17.01 22.84 11.05
CA ASN A 190 -18.13 22.96 11.97
C ASN A 190 -18.83 21.60 12.16
N MET A 191 -19.10 21.24 13.42
CA MET A 191 -19.61 19.91 13.76
C MET A 191 -21.05 19.68 13.31
N LEU A 192 -21.90 20.70 13.24
CA LEU A 192 -23.25 20.56 12.71
C LEU A 192 -23.19 20.34 11.18
N ARG A 193 -22.46 21.20 10.46
CA ARG A 193 -22.24 21.06 9.00
C ARG A 193 -21.69 19.67 8.65
N SER A 194 -20.63 19.24 9.34
CA SER A 194 -19.98 17.95 9.09
C SER A 194 -20.95 16.76 9.18
N PHE A 195 -21.77 16.71 10.24
CA PHE A 195 -22.71 15.61 10.43
C PHE A 195 -23.95 15.70 9.54
N VAL A 196 -24.35 16.89 9.09
CA VAL A 196 -25.44 17.03 8.09
C VAL A 196 -24.96 16.53 6.73
N ASP A 197 -23.78 16.97 6.29
CA ASP A 197 -23.19 16.58 5.01
C ASP A 197 -22.86 15.08 4.95
N ALA A 198 -22.34 14.53 6.04
CA ALA A 198 -22.02 13.12 6.12
C ALA A 198 -23.23 12.22 5.90
N ALA A 199 -24.43 12.67 6.28
CA ALA A 199 -25.65 11.92 6.04
C ALA A 199 -25.93 11.76 4.54
N VAL A 200 -25.76 12.84 3.78
CA VAL A 200 -25.95 12.85 2.32
C VAL A 200 -24.82 12.07 1.64
N ALA A 201 -23.57 12.33 2.01
CA ALA A 201 -22.41 11.65 1.44
C ALA A 201 -22.49 10.12 1.66
N LYS A 202 -22.79 9.66 2.88
CA LYS A 202 -22.94 8.23 3.17
C LYS A 202 -24.14 7.60 2.47
N ARG A 203 -25.22 8.35 2.21
CA ARG A 203 -26.37 7.87 1.42
C ARG A 203 -25.96 7.62 -0.04
N LEU A 204 -25.12 8.48 -0.61
CA LEU A 204 -24.53 8.29 -1.94
C LEU A 204 -23.56 7.10 -1.98
N LEU A 205 -22.69 6.95 -0.97
CA LEU A 205 -21.81 5.78 -0.85
C LEU A 205 -22.63 4.47 -0.75
N ALA A 206 -23.73 4.48 0.01
CA ALA A 206 -24.65 3.35 0.11
C ALA A 206 -25.30 3.02 -1.25
N TYR A 207 -25.77 4.05 -1.97
CA TYR A 207 -26.35 3.90 -3.30
C TYR A 207 -25.35 3.30 -4.31
N ALA A 208 -24.08 3.74 -4.26
CA ALA A 208 -23.02 3.27 -5.14
C ALA A 208 -22.38 1.95 -4.71
N ASP A 209 -22.86 1.31 -3.63
CA ASP A 209 -22.32 0.09 -3.02
C ASP A 209 -20.80 0.16 -2.74
N MET A 210 -20.34 1.33 -2.31
CA MET A 210 -18.92 1.57 -2.02
C MET A 210 -18.54 1.03 -0.63
N ALA A 211 -17.29 0.57 -0.50
CA ALA A 211 -16.70 0.34 0.81
C ALA A 211 -16.30 1.68 1.46
N GLN A 212 -16.80 1.94 2.66
CA GLN A 212 -16.38 3.08 3.48
C GLN A 212 -15.23 2.67 4.39
N ILE A 213 -14.18 3.48 4.44
CA ILE A 213 -13.16 3.42 5.49
C ILE A 213 -13.34 4.63 6.43
N ASP A 214 -13.24 4.41 7.74
CA ASP A 214 -13.37 5.47 8.74
C ASP A 214 -12.06 6.23 9.06
N GLY A 215 -12.16 7.25 9.92
CA GLY A 215 -11.07 8.18 10.22
C GLY A 215 -10.22 7.84 11.44
N ALA A 216 -10.45 6.73 12.14
CA ALA A 216 -9.91 6.49 13.48
C ALA A 216 -8.36 6.45 13.54
N HIS A 217 -7.70 6.02 12.47
CA HIS A 217 -6.24 6.04 12.34
C HIS A 217 -5.60 7.43 12.58
N ASN A 218 -6.35 8.53 12.40
CA ASN A 218 -5.87 9.87 12.73
C ASN A 218 -5.63 10.04 14.24
N ALA A 219 -6.41 9.37 15.09
CA ALA A 219 -6.21 9.40 16.54
C ALA A 219 -4.89 8.69 16.93
N ASN A 220 -4.49 7.62 16.23
CA ASN A 220 -3.14 7.06 16.40
C ASN A 220 -2.08 8.12 16.10
N ALA A 221 -2.17 8.78 14.94
CA ALA A 221 -1.18 9.78 14.52
C ALA A 221 -1.06 10.93 15.54
N THR A 222 -2.19 11.46 16.03
CA THR A 222 -2.21 12.62 16.94
C THR A 222 -1.96 12.28 18.41
N ALA A 223 -2.13 11.02 18.83
CA ALA A 223 -1.86 10.62 20.21
C ALA A 223 -0.40 10.90 20.59
N ARG A 224 -0.14 11.39 21.81
CA ARG A 224 1.24 11.50 22.30
C ARG A 224 1.87 10.11 22.50
N GLU A 225 1.07 9.19 23.03
CA GLU A 225 1.44 7.79 23.30
C GLU A 225 0.39 6.88 22.66
N GLY A 226 0.75 6.20 21.56
CA GLY A 226 -0.19 5.39 20.78
C GLY A 226 -0.88 4.29 21.59
N TRP A 227 -0.23 3.77 22.63
CA TRP A 227 -0.82 2.73 23.49
C TRP A 227 -1.91 3.23 24.45
N LYS A 228 -2.08 4.55 24.63
CA LYS A 228 -3.09 5.12 25.53
C LYS A 228 -4.43 5.43 24.85
N VAL A 229 -4.41 5.64 23.52
CA VAL A 229 -5.56 6.14 22.74
C VAL A 229 -6.62 5.07 22.42
N MET A 230 -6.40 3.81 22.82
CA MET A 230 -7.27 2.68 22.47
C MET A 230 -8.75 2.86 22.86
N PRO A 231 -9.12 3.39 24.05
CA PRO A 231 -10.53 3.64 24.36
C PRO A 231 -11.17 4.66 23.41
N GLU A 232 -10.46 5.74 23.06
CA GLU A 232 -10.94 6.74 22.11
C GLU A 232 -11.11 6.13 20.70
N LEU A 233 -10.18 5.28 20.25
CA LEU A 233 -10.30 4.56 18.97
C LEU A 233 -11.60 3.75 18.91
N LEU A 234 -11.89 2.98 19.97
CA LEU A 234 -13.13 2.19 20.05
C LEU A 234 -14.38 3.08 19.98
N VAL A 235 -14.36 4.25 20.63
CA VAL A 235 -15.47 5.21 20.59
C VAL A 235 -15.64 5.84 19.21
N GLN A 236 -14.57 6.30 18.57
CA GLN A 236 -14.65 6.88 17.23
C GLN A 236 -15.16 5.86 16.20
N HIS A 237 -14.67 4.62 16.27
CA HIS A 237 -15.20 3.51 15.46
C HIS A 237 -16.70 3.29 15.74
N ALA A 238 -17.13 3.27 17.01
CA ALA A 238 -18.52 3.03 17.41
C ALA A 238 -19.47 4.08 16.82
N ILE A 239 -19.13 5.36 16.97
CA ILE A 239 -19.94 6.47 16.50
C ILE A 239 -20.10 6.40 14.98
N ASN A 240 -19.00 6.27 14.22
CA ASN A 240 -19.08 6.24 12.77
C ASN A 240 -19.78 4.97 12.24
N CYS A 241 -19.54 3.80 12.85
CA CYS A 241 -20.23 2.56 12.46
C CYS A 241 -21.74 2.65 12.68
N ALA A 242 -22.16 3.11 13.86
CA ALA A 242 -23.57 3.27 14.19
C ALA A 242 -24.24 4.30 13.27
N TYR A 243 -23.59 5.44 13.06
CA TYR A 243 -24.08 6.50 12.18
C TYR A 243 -24.23 6.00 10.74
N SER A 244 -23.20 5.37 10.17
CA SER A 244 -23.22 4.86 8.79
C SER A 244 -24.29 3.79 8.59
N THR A 245 -24.47 2.90 9.56
CA THR A 245 -25.54 1.89 9.54
C THR A 245 -26.92 2.55 9.55
N ARG A 246 -27.13 3.59 10.36
CA ARG A 246 -28.41 4.32 10.44
C ARG A 246 -28.73 5.11 9.17
N VAL A 247 -27.73 5.60 8.45
CA VAL A 247 -27.91 6.23 7.13
C VAL A 247 -28.31 5.20 6.05
N GLY A 248 -28.01 3.92 6.27
CA GLY A 248 -28.41 2.81 5.41
C GLY A 248 -27.27 2.10 4.70
N MET A 249 -26.01 2.34 5.09
CA MET A 249 -24.89 1.54 4.59
C MET A 249 -24.94 0.11 5.14
N LYS A 250 -24.62 -0.87 4.30
CA LYS A 250 -24.48 -2.28 4.71
C LYS A 250 -23.28 -2.41 5.64
N LYS A 251 -23.41 -3.16 6.74
CA LYS A 251 -22.26 -3.46 7.63
C LYS A 251 -21.08 -4.10 6.90
N SER A 252 -21.37 -4.90 5.87
CA SER A 252 -20.35 -5.52 5.01
C SER A 252 -19.50 -4.53 4.19
N ASN A 253 -19.89 -3.26 4.13
CA ASN A 253 -19.20 -2.17 3.44
C ASN A 253 -18.71 -1.08 4.42
N ILE A 254 -18.89 -1.26 5.72
CA ILE A 254 -18.38 -0.32 6.73
C ILE A 254 -17.10 -0.92 7.32
N CYS A 255 -15.97 -0.33 6.97
CA CYS A 255 -14.63 -0.81 7.29
C CYS A 255 -13.98 0.07 8.36
N LEU A 256 -13.59 -0.55 9.48
CA LEU A 256 -12.88 0.11 10.56
C LEU A 256 -11.40 0.23 10.20
N SER A 257 -10.86 1.45 10.16
CA SER A 257 -9.46 1.72 9.86
C SER A 257 -8.61 1.56 11.12
N THR A 258 -8.11 0.33 11.33
CA THR A 258 -7.42 -0.05 12.58
C THR A 258 -5.93 -0.24 12.35
N VAL A 259 -5.12 0.55 13.07
CA VAL A 259 -3.65 0.46 13.07
C VAL A 259 -3.21 -0.11 14.42
N PRO A 260 -2.34 -1.15 14.46
CA PRO A 260 -1.65 -1.57 15.68
C PRO A 260 -0.94 -0.38 16.34
N PRO A 261 -1.33 0.01 17.58
CA PRO A 261 -0.94 1.32 18.09
C PRO A 261 0.53 1.51 18.46
N THR A 262 1.35 0.45 18.47
CA THR A 262 2.75 0.50 18.91
C THR A 262 3.70 -0.18 17.90
N ALA A 263 5.00 -0.04 18.14
CA ALA A 263 6.07 -0.71 17.41
C ALA A 263 7.23 -1.03 18.37
N SER A 264 8.20 -1.82 17.90
CA SER A 264 9.47 -2.02 18.62
C SER A 264 10.24 -0.70 18.75
N PRO A 265 11.05 -0.49 19.81
CA PRO A 265 11.43 -1.42 20.88
C PRO A 265 10.36 -1.62 21.97
N GLY A 266 9.18 -1.02 21.84
CA GLY A 266 8.04 -1.36 22.69
C GLY A 266 7.62 -2.84 22.52
N PRO A 267 7.06 -3.48 23.56
CA PRO A 267 6.58 -4.87 23.46
C PRO A 267 5.25 -4.93 22.68
N ALA A 268 5.32 -4.63 21.38
CA ALA A 268 4.17 -4.21 20.58
C ALA A 268 3.02 -5.22 20.57
N LEU A 269 3.31 -6.50 20.31
CA LEU A 269 2.29 -7.57 20.34
C LEU A 269 1.56 -7.67 21.69
N ARG A 270 2.24 -7.40 22.82
CA ARG A 270 1.63 -7.49 24.16
C ARG A 270 0.59 -6.39 24.38
N TYR A 271 0.76 -5.22 23.76
CA TYR A 271 -0.17 -4.10 23.87
C TYR A 271 -1.24 -4.14 22.79
N ASP A 272 -0.86 -4.46 21.57
CA ASP A 272 -1.71 -4.29 20.40
C ASP A 272 -2.66 -5.48 20.19
N LEU A 273 -2.25 -6.70 20.57
CA LEU A 273 -3.08 -7.89 20.39
C LEU A 273 -4.37 -7.88 21.23
N PRO A 274 -4.36 -7.50 22.53
CA PRO A 274 -5.60 -7.31 23.29
C PRO A 274 -6.54 -6.28 22.66
N TYR A 275 -6.01 -5.18 22.13
CA TYR A 275 -6.82 -4.18 21.42
C TYR A 275 -7.43 -4.75 20.14
N ALA A 276 -6.62 -5.43 19.32
CA ALA A 276 -7.08 -6.04 18.08
C ALA A 276 -8.21 -7.06 18.30
N VAL A 277 -8.11 -7.86 19.38
CA VAL A 277 -9.16 -8.81 19.79
C VAL A 277 -10.39 -8.07 20.31
N ALA A 278 -10.24 -7.10 21.21
CA ALA A 278 -11.35 -6.35 21.78
C ALA A 278 -12.19 -5.64 20.70
N LEU A 279 -11.50 -5.00 19.75
CA LEU A 279 -12.12 -4.35 18.59
C LEU A 279 -12.96 -5.34 17.78
N ARG A 280 -12.39 -6.48 17.38
CA ARG A 280 -13.11 -7.46 16.54
C ARG A 280 -14.28 -8.12 17.27
N GLU A 281 -14.20 -8.28 18.59
CA GLU A 281 -15.31 -8.77 19.39
C GLU A 281 -16.45 -7.75 19.51
N LEU A 282 -16.15 -6.47 19.72
CA LEU A 282 -17.16 -5.40 19.81
C LEU A 282 -17.85 -5.14 18.47
N PHE A 283 -17.09 -5.20 17.38
CA PHE A 283 -17.53 -4.79 16.04
C PHE A 283 -17.85 -5.98 15.13
N ARG A 284 -18.35 -7.08 15.70
CA ARG A 284 -18.75 -8.25 14.92
C ARG A 284 -19.76 -7.88 13.83
N GLY A 285 -19.48 -8.33 12.61
CA GLY A 285 -20.31 -8.10 11.41
C GLY A 285 -19.94 -6.85 10.61
N TYR A 286 -19.05 -6.00 11.12
CA TYR A 286 -18.38 -4.97 10.34
C TYR A 286 -17.07 -5.50 9.75
N ARG A 287 -16.46 -4.75 8.83
CA ARG A 287 -15.19 -5.11 8.18
C ARG A 287 -14.01 -4.49 8.90
N MET A 288 -12.89 -5.22 8.92
CA MET A 288 -11.61 -4.76 9.47
C MET A 288 -10.70 -4.36 8.31
N ARG A 289 -10.43 -3.05 8.19
CA ARG A 289 -9.33 -2.55 7.37
C ARG A 289 -8.11 -2.41 8.29
N ALA A 290 -7.25 -3.42 8.28
CA ALA A 290 -5.98 -3.35 8.94
C ALA A 290 -5.04 -2.43 8.15
N GLN A 291 -4.33 -1.56 8.85
CA GLN A 291 -3.31 -0.69 8.28
C GLN A 291 -2.00 -0.82 9.06
N MET A 292 -0.89 -0.66 8.36
CA MET A 292 0.44 -0.73 8.94
C MET A 292 0.80 0.54 9.72
N ASN A 293 1.78 0.42 10.62
CA ASN A 293 2.23 1.53 11.45
C ASN A 293 2.96 2.61 10.62
N THR A 294 2.62 3.87 10.89
CA THR A 294 3.27 5.08 10.33
C THR A 294 3.80 6.03 11.42
N LYS A 295 3.38 5.81 12.68
CA LYS A 295 3.69 6.72 13.79
C LYS A 295 5.08 6.47 14.37
N TYR A 296 5.42 5.20 14.54
CA TYR A 296 6.64 4.72 15.17
C TYR A 296 7.49 4.01 14.11
N ILE A 297 7.70 4.70 13.00
CA ILE A 297 8.66 4.36 11.95
C ILE A 297 9.60 5.57 11.75
N ASP A 298 10.79 5.32 11.25
CA ASP A 298 11.79 6.33 10.91
C ASP A 298 12.25 6.09 9.46
N SER A 299 13.45 6.53 9.12
CA SER A 299 14.07 6.46 7.81
C SER A 299 14.69 5.11 7.45
N ASP A 300 14.77 4.14 8.38
CA ASP A 300 15.25 2.78 8.11
C ASP A 300 14.13 1.93 7.49
N THR A 301 14.20 1.71 6.18
CA THR A 301 13.25 0.86 5.45
C THR A 301 13.19 -0.58 5.98
N ARG A 302 14.30 -1.12 6.51
CA ARG A 302 14.34 -2.46 7.10
C ARG A 302 13.56 -2.50 8.41
N GLU A 303 13.68 -1.47 9.25
CA GLU A 303 12.89 -1.34 10.48
C GLU A 303 11.39 -1.26 10.18
N ALA A 304 11.00 -0.47 9.19
CA ALA A 304 9.61 -0.37 8.74
C ALA A 304 9.07 -1.74 8.29
N ILE A 305 9.78 -2.44 7.39
CA ILE A 305 9.36 -3.77 6.89
C ILE A 305 9.18 -4.78 8.02
N VAL A 306 10.11 -4.81 8.99
CA VAL A 306 10.01 -5.73 10.15
C VAL A 306 8.77 -5.43 10.99
N THR A 307 8.53 -4.14 11.28
CA THR A 307 7.33 -3.71 12.01
C THR A 307 6.05 -4.06 11.25
N HIS A 308 6.04 -3.87 9.93
CA HIS A 308 4.91 -4.16 9.05
C HIS A 308 4.59 -5.65 9.00
N ALA A 309 5.60 -6.53 8.98
CA ALA A 309 5.39 -7.97 9.08
C ALA A 309 4.73 -8.38 10.42
N LEU A 310 5.10 -7.72 11.52
CA LEU A 310 4.44 -7.92 12.83
C LEU A 310 3.00 -7.37 12.84
N ASN A 311 2.72 -6.29 12.11
CA ASN A 311 1.34 -5.81 11.94
C ASN A 311 0.49 -6.84 11.18
N VAL A 312 1.04 -7.47 10.14
CA VAL A 312 0.38 -8.57 9.41
C VAL A 312 0.16 -9.79 10.31
N LEU A 313 1.10 -10.11 11.20
CA LEU A 313 0.91 -11.17 12.20
C LEU A 313 -0.30 -10.89 13.09
N ILE A 314 -0.53 -9.65 13.54
CA ILE A 314 -1.73 -9.28 14.30
C ILE A 314 -3.00 -9.54 13.48
N SER A 315 -3.01 -9.18 12.19
CA SER A 315 -4.12 -9.47 11.28
C SER A 315 -4.39 -10.98 11.17
N ARG A 316 -3.34 -11.81 11.05
CA ARG A 316 -3.46 -13.28 10.97
C ARG A 316 -3.86 -13.94 12.28
N LEU A 317 -3.45 -13.42 13.43
CA LEU A 317 -3.90 -13.89 14.75
C LEU A 317 -5.34 -13.50 15.07
N THR A 318 -5.91 -12.56 14.30
CA THR A 318 -7.27 -12.07 14.50
C THR A 318 -8.08 -12.12 13.20
N SER A 319 -8.21 -11.01 12.47
CA SER A 319 -8.77 -10.98 11.11
C SER A 319 -8.44 -9.69 10.36
N ALA A 320 -8.34 -9.71 9.04
CA ALA A 320 -8.37 -8.51 8.21
C ALA A 320 -9.19 -8.81 6.95
N ASP A 321 -10.12 -7.92 6.59
CA ASP A 321 -10.85 -8.01 5.32
C ASP A 321 -10.11 -7.23 4.22
N ILE A 322 -9.50 -6.10 4.62
CA ILE A 322 -8.58 -5.30 3.82
C ILE A 322 -7.28 -5.20 4.62
N GLN A 323 -6.16 -5.61 4.03
CA GLN A 323 -4.82 -5.36 4.57
C GLN A 323 -4.20 -4.24 3.73
N SER A 324 -4.16 -3.04 4.30
CA SER A 324 -3.46 -1.94 3.68
C SER A 324 -1.98 -1.96 4.02
N THR A 325 -1.19 -1.44 3.10
CA THR A 325 0.26 -1.39 3.24
C THR A 325 0.73 0.04 3.33
N ILE A 326 1.84 0.24 4.04
CA ILE A 326 2.59 1.49 4.07
C ILE A 326 3.90 1.24 3.35
N THR A 327 4.34 2.19 2.53
CA THR A 327 5.64 2.05 1.87
C THR A 327 6.74 2.19 2.91
N PRO A 328 7.79 1.35 2.88
CA PRO A 328 8.80 1.35 3.93
C PRO A 328 9.65 2.62 3.96
N ASP A 329 9.53 3.49 2.95
CA ASP A 329 10.18 4.79 2.84
C ASP A 329 9.29 5.97 3.27
N GLU A 330 8.08 5.75 3.79
CA GLU A 330 7.15 6.82 4.20
C GLU A 330 7.76 7.76 5.25
N GLY A 331 8.53 7.23 6.20
CA GLY A 331 9.25 8.02 7.20
C GLY A 331 10.48 8.77 6.67
N ARG A 332 10.77 8.66 5.37
CA ARG A 332 12.01 9.12 4.74
C ARG A 332 11.80 10.08 3.57
N ASN A 333 10.89 9.75 2.65
CA ASN A 333 10.63 10.50 1.43
C ASN A 333 9.18 10.29 0.97
N VAL A 334 8.71 11.10 0.02
CA VAL A 334 7.45 10.79 -0.69
C VAL A 334 7.56 9.38 -1.29
N PRO A 335 6.56 8.50 -1.15
CA PRO A 335 6.67 7.11 -1.55
C PRO A 335 7.15 6.91 -2.99
N TRP A 336 8.16 6.05 -3.18
CA TRP A 336 8.71 5.75 -4.50
C TRP A 336 8.11 4.48 -5.12
N HIS A 337 8.28 4.32 -6.44
CA HIS A 337 7.73 3.20 -7.22
C HIS A 337 8.05 1.83 -6.63
N TYR A 338 9.33 1.54 -6.43
CA TYR A 338 9.79 0.23 -5.96
C TYR A 338 9.45 -0.02 -4.48
N ASN A 339 9.27 1.04 -3.68
CA ASN A 339 8.83 0.90 -2.28
C ASN A 339 7.31 0.65 -2.18
N SER A 340 6.52 1.16 -3.13
CA SER A 340 5.11 0.76 -3.29
C SER A 340 4.98 -0.73 -3.59
N VAL A 341 5.84 -1.25 -4.48
CA VAL A 341 5.94 -2.69 -4.78
C VAL A 341 6.47 -3.48 -3.59
N SER A 342 7.49 -2.97 -2.89
CA SER A 342 8.05 -3.61 -1.68
C SER A 342 7.00 -3.80 -0.59
N ALA A 343 6.12 -2.82 -0.38
CA ALA A 343 5.02 -2.90 0.58
C ALA A 343 4.01 -4.01 0.22
N VAL A 344 3.61 -4.07 -1.05
CA VAL A 344 2.70 -5.12 -1.57
C VAL A 344 3.34 -6.50 -1.44
N ASN A 345 4.62 -6.64 -1.82
CA ASN A 345 5.36 -7.89 -1.69
C ASN A 345 5.52 -8.31 -0.22
N THR A 346 5.78 -7.37 0.69
CA THR A 346 5.88 -7.64 2.13
C THR A 346 4.57 -8.19 2.67
N ALA A 347 3.44 -7.56 2.34
CA ALA A 347 2.12 -8.05 2.75
C ALA A 347 1.81 -9.42 2.15
N LYS A 348 2.05 -9.61 0.85
CA LYS A 348 1.88 -10.89 0.15
C LYS A 348 2.71 -11.99 0.81
N GLN A 349 4.02 -11.76 0.94
CA GLN A 349 4.97 -12.71 1.52
C GLN A 349 4.61 -13.08 2.96
N ALA A 350 4.34 -12.10 3.82
CA ALA A 350 4.01 -12.36 5.22
C ALA A 350 2.67 -13.09 5.37
N LEU A 351 1.63 -12.70 4.62
CA LEU A 351 0.32 -13.34 4.70
C LEU A 351 0.35 -14.80 4.21
N LEU A 352 1.19 -15.12 3.22
CA LEU A 352 1.37 -16.48 2.69
C LEU A 352 2.26 -17.33 3.60
N ALA A 353 3.31 -16.76 4.20
CA ALA A 353 4.13 -17.46 5.17
C ALA A 353 3.34 -17.87 6.43
N LEU A 354 2.27 -17.13 6.74
CA LEU A 354 1.37 -17.37 7.86
C LEU A 354 0.08 -18.11 7.46
N ASP A 355 0.04 -18.71 6.26
CA ASP A 355 -1.09 -19.51 5.80
C ASP A 355 -1.37 -20.68 6.77
N GLY A 356 -2.63 -20.85 7.18
CA GLY A 356 -3.04 -21.92 8.10
C GLY A 356 -2.55 -21.76 9.55
N LEU A 357 -1.96 -20.62 9.92
CA LEU A 357 -1.38 -20.41 11.27
C LEU A 357 -2.36 -20.74 12.40
N GLN A 358 -3.64 -20.40 12.24
CA GLN A 358 -4.67 -20.59 13.28
C GLN A 358 -5.04 -22.06 13.52
N GLU A 359 -4.64 -22.98 12.64
CA GLU A 359 -4.77 -24.43 12.89
C GLU A 359 -3.71 -24.95 13.88
N MET A 360 -2.58 -24.24 14.00
CA MET A 360 -1.44 -24.62 14.85
C MET A 360 -1.33 -23.75 16.12
N VAL A 361 -1.80 -22.50 16.05
CA VAL A 361 -1.66 -21.51 17.12
C VAL A 361 -3.03 -20.94 17.47
N ALA A 362 -3.36 -20.96 18.75
CA ALA A 362 -4.58 -20.35 19.28
C ALA A 362 -4.27 -19.25 20.29
N LEU A 363 -5.10 -18.20 20.29
CA LEU A 363 -5.07 -17.19 21.34
C LEU A 363 -5.50 -17.80 22.68
N ARG A 364 -4.75 -17.50 23.75
CA ARG A 364 -5.09 -17.97 25.09
C ARG A 364 -6.43 -17.38 25.54
N GLN A 365 -7.37 -18.25 25.89
CA GLN A 365 -8.73 -17.88 26.31
C GLN A 365 -8.83 -17.50 27.79
N GLU A 366 -7.72 -17.44 28.51
CA GLU A 366 -7.61 -17.06 29.92
C GLU A 366 -6.32 -16.26 30.16
N GLY A 367 -6.30 -15.50 31.26
CA GLY A 367 -5.16 -14.71 31.70
C GLY A 367 -5.05 -13.33 31.04
N PRO A 368 -3.83 -12.75 30.96
CA PRO A 368 -3.64 -11.31 30.70
C PRO A 368 -4.28 -10.79 29.41
N LEU A 369 -4.38 -11.63 28.36
CA LEU A 369 -5.05 -11.25 27.12
C LEU A 369 -6.52 -10.92 27.35
N ARG A 370 -7.27 -11.82 28.02
CA ARG A 370 -8.72 -11.65 28.22
C ARG A 370 -9.04 -10.58 29.26
N GLU A 371 -8.23 -10.49 30.32
CA GLU A 371 -8.31 -9.42 31.32
C GLU A 371 -8.18 -8.05 30.63
N ARG A 372 -7.16 -7.88 29.79
CA ARG A 372 -6.93 -6.63 29.06
C ARG A 372 -8.00 -6.34 28.01
N VAL A 373 -8.47 -7.36 27.28
CA VAL A 373 -9.60 -7.24 26.34
C VAL A 373 -10.84 -6.71 27.07
N ARG A 374 -11.15 -7.26 28.25
CA ARG A 374 -12.29 -6.83 29.06
C ARG A 374 -12.13 -5.38 29.53
N GLU A 375 -10.98 -5.05 30.10
CA GLU A 375 -10.65 -3.70 30.58
C GLU A 375 -10.80 -2.64 29.48
N LEU A 376 -10.29 -2.91 28.27
CA LEU A 376 -10.39 -1.98 27.14
C LEU A 376 -11.85 -1.71 26.74
N LYS A 377 -12.71 -2.74 26.79
CA LYS A 377 -14.14 -2.57 26.52
C LYS A 377 -14.83 -1.74 27.61
N GLU A 378 -14.50 -2.00 28.87
CA GLU A 378 -15.05 -1.22 30.00
C GLU A 378 -14.67 0.26 29.88
N ARG A 379 -13.41 0.57 29.56
CA ARG A 379 -12.96 1.94 29.32
C ARG A 379 -13.73 2.62 28.18
N ALA A 380 -13.97 1.92 27.07
CA ALA A 380 -14.75 2.47 25.96
C ALA A 380 -16.23 2.69 26.31
N ILE A 381 -16.82 1.79 27.12
CA ILE A 381 -18.19 1.95 27.62
C ILE A 381 -18.29 3.17 28.53
N LEU A 382 -17.38 3.31 29.50
CA LEU A 382 -17.31 4.47 30.39
C LEU A 382 -17.18 5.79 29.60
N PHE A 383 -16.40 5.78 28.52
CA PHE A 383 -16.26 6.94 27.64
C PHE A 383 -17.62 7.30 26.99
N MET A 384 -18.33 6.32 26.44
CA MET A 384 -19.67 6.56 25.88
C MET A 384 -20.68 7.03 26.94
N GLU A 385 -20.61 6.50 28.16
CA GLU A 385 -21.45 6.93 29.29
C GLU A 385 -21.19 8.40 29.65
N GLU A 386 -19.93 8.82 29.75
CA GLU A 386 -19.58 10.22 30.04
C GLU A 386 -19.99 11.15 28.88
N ILE A 387 -19.88 10.72 27.61
CA ILE A 387 -20.40 11.48 26.46
C ILE A 387 -21.90 11.73 26.62
N LEU A 388 -22.68 10.75 27.07
CA LEU A 388 -24.11 10.92 27.31
C LEU A 388 -24.37 11.83 28.50
N GLU A 389 -23.64 11.67 29.61
CA GLU A 389 -23.76 12.47 30.82
C GLU A 389 -23.55 13.97 30.55
N VAL A 390 -22.56 14.33 29.73
CA VAL A 390 -22.25 15.73 29.44
C VAL A 390 -23.20 16.39 28.43
N GLY A 391 -24.16 15.64 27.87
CA GLY A 391 -25.15 16.15 26.93
C GLY A 391 -24.93 15.75 25.46
N GLY A 392 -24.15 14.70 25.20
CA GLY A 392 -23.95 14.13 23.87
C GLY A 392 -22.66 14.58 23.16
N TYR A 393 -22.48 14.10 21.93
CA TYR A 393 -21.22 14.22 21.17
C TYR A 393 -20.70 15.66 21.04
N PHE A 394 -21.54 16.62 20.66
CA PHE A 394 -21.11 18.02 20.50
C PHE A 394 -20.64 18.64 21.81
N ALA A 395 -21.31 18.34 22.93
CA ALA A 395 -20.89 18.80 24.24
C ALA A 395 -19.54 18.17 24.65
N ALA A 396 -19.36 16.87 24.40
CA ALA A 396 -18.09 16.17 24.67
C ALA A 396 -16.92 16.76 23.86
N VAL A 397 -17.11 17.02 22.56
CA VAL A 397 -16.10 17.67 21.71
C VAL A 397 -15.78 19.09 22.22
N SER A 398 -16.79 19.88 22.61
CA SER A 398 -16.56 21.23 23.15
C SER A 398 -15.86 21.26 24.51
N ARG A 399 -15.82 20.13 25.21
CA ARG A 399 -15.12 19.94 26.49
C ARG A 399 -13.76 19.28 26.34
N GLY A 400 -13.30 19.05 25.10
CA GLY A 400 -11.96 18.50 24.83
C GLY A 400 -11.83 17.02 25.19
N PHE A 401 -12.89 16.22 25.01
CA PHE A 401 -12.84 14.79 25.33
C PHE A 401 -11.95 13.98 24.37
N PHE A 402 -11.86 14.41 23.12
CA PHE A 402 -11.15 13.71 22.05
C PHE A 402 -9.77 14.32 21.85
N VAL A 403 -8.81 13.49 21.39
CA VAL A 403 -7.41 13.87 21.18
C VAL A 403 -6.70 14.27 22.48
N ASP A 404 -7.22 13.83 23.64
CA ASP A 404 -6.54 13.98 24.93
C ASP A 404 -5.42 12.93 25.06
N SER A 405 -4.32 13.28 25.72
CA SER A 405 -3.17 12.39 25.84
C SER A 405 -3.29 11.36 26.98
N GLY A 406 -4.29 11.48 27.85
CA GLY A 406 -4.57 10.57 28.96
C GLY A 406 -5.06 9.20 28.51
N GLN A 407 -4.80 8.18 29.32
CA GLN A 407 -5.40 6.86 29.11
C GLN A 407 -6.78 6.82 29.76
N TYR A 408 -7.81 7.17 28.98
CA TYR A 408 -9.20 7.26 29.44
C TYR A 408 -9.59 6.12 30.43
N PRO A 409 -10.15 6.41 31.62
CA PRO A 409 -10.78 7.68 32.02
C PRO A 409 -9.83 8.76 32.54
N GLU A 410 -8.52 8.54 32.55
CA GLU A 410 -7.57 9.64 32.74
C GLU A 410 -7.75 10.69 31.63
N ARG A 411 -7.78 11.97 32.01
CA ARG A 411 -7.82 13.11 31.10
C ARG A 411 -6.77 14.13 31.55
N ASN A 412 -5.85 14.47 30.66
CA ASN A 412 -4.76 15.41 30.93
C ASN A 412 -5.16 16.87 30.70
N GLY A 413 -6.29 17.11 30.03
CA GLY A 413 -6.81 18.44 29.74
C GLY A 413 -6.15 19.09 28.52
N ASP A 414 -5.51 18.27 27.67
CA ASP A 414 -4.85 18.69 26.44
C ASP A 414 -5.58 18.25 25.17
N GLY A 415 -6.80 17.72 25.33
CA GLY A 415 -7.70 17.39 24.22
C GLY A 415 -8.12 18.59 23.36
N ILE A 416 -8.51 18.30 22.12
CA ILE A 416 -8.92 19.32 21.16
C ILE A 416 -10.35 19.78 21.44
N ILE A 417 -10.50 21.08 21.71
CA ILE A 417 -11.79 21.74 21.89
C ILE A 417 -12.25 22.32 20.54
N ARG A 418 -13.46 21.96 20.11
CA ARG A 418 -14.15 22.61 18.97
C ARG A 418 -15.41 23.30 19.45
N ASP A 419 -15.60 24.56 19.06
CA ASP A 419 -16.82 25.32 19.36
C ASP A 419 -17.97 24.81 18.46
N PRO A 420 -19.13 24.39 19.01
CA PRO A 420 -20.30 24.01 18.22
C PRO A 420 -20.79 25.08 17.24
N ARG A 421 -20.52 26.36 17.52
CA ARG A 421 -20.86 27.51 16.66
C ARG A 421 -19.69 28.00 15.81
N GLY A 422 -18.51 27.41 15.95
CA GLY A 422 -17.30 27.80 15.24
C GLY A 422 -16.88 26.80 14.16
N GLY A 423 -15.67 27.01 13.62
CA GLY A 423 -15.08 26.15 12.59
C GLY A 423 -15.46 26.54 11.16
N VAL A 424 -14.82 25.89 10.19
CA VAL A 424 -15.07 26.12 8.76
C VAL A 424 -16.49 25.69 8.42
N GLY A 425 -17.24 26.56 7.75
CA GLY A 425 -18.65 26.31 7.41
C GLY A 425 -19.63 26.49 8.57
N ALA A 426 -19.23 27.15 9.66
CA ALA A 426 -20.19 27.63 10.68
C ALA A 426 -21.27 28.51 10.05
N ASP A 427 -22.47 28.50 10.62
CA ASP A 427 -23.63 29.27 10.15
C ASP A 427 -24.09 28.99 8.70
N THR A 428 -23.64 27.87 8.10
CA THR A 428 -24.08 27.45 6.75
C THR A 428 -25.21 26.42 6.75
N VAL A 429 -25.61 25.93 7.93
CA VAL A 429 -26.68 24.93 8.06
C VAL A 429 -28.03 25.64 8.15
N VAL A 430 -28.90 25.35 7.18
CA VAL A 430 -30.25 25.91 7.10
C VAL A 430 -31.32 24.88 7.47
N PRO A 431 -32.35 25.25 8.25
CA PRO A 431 -33.54 24.43 8.41
C PRO A 431 -34.21 24.17 7.07
N ARG A 432 -34.76 22.97 6.89
CA ARG A 432 -35.60 22.67 5.72
C ARG A 432 -37.02 23.16 5.98
N ASP A 433 -37.57 23.88 5.00
CA ASP A 433 -38.98 24.25 5.02
C ASP A 433 -39.88 23.01 4.81
N PRO A 434 -41.15 23.07 5.24
CA PRO A 434 -42.10 21.97 5.06
C PRO A 434 -42.35 21.57 3.60
N ASP A 435 -42.02 22.42 2.64
CA ASP A 435 -42.12 22.17 1.20
C ASP A 435 -40.76 21.91 0.54
N TYR A 436 -39.68 21.78 1.32
CA TYR A 436 -38.34 21.48 0.79
C TYR A 436 -38.39 20.23 -0.08
N PHE A 437 -37.99 20.37 -1.34
CA PHE A 437 -37.96 19.30 -2.32
C PHE A 437 -36.65 19.30 -3.10
N ALA A 438 -35.99 18.14 -3.11
CA ALA A 438 -34.82 17.83 -3.91
C ALA A 438 -35.18 16.72 -4.91
N PRO A 439 -35.31 17.02 -6.22
CA PRO A 439 -35.75 16.07 -7.24
C PRO A 439 -34.59 15.17 -7.71
N VAL A 440 -33.92 14.46 -6.79
CA VAL A 440 -32.74 13.63 -7.09
C VAL A 440 -32.78 12.29 -6.36
N CYS A 441 -32.11 11.29 -6.94
CA CYS A 441 -31.84 10.02 -6.28
C CYS A 441 -30.85 10.18 -5.12
N ALA A 442 -30.86 9.21 -4.21
CA ALA A 442 -29.89 9.08 -3.12
C ALA A 442 -29.78 10.30 -2.19
N HIS A 443 -30.83 11.11 -2.10
CA HIS A 443 -30.93 12.19 -1.11
C HIS A 443 -31.12 11.66 0.31
N PHE A 444 -30.56 12.35 1.31
CA PHE A 444 -30.82 12.11 2.73
C PHE A 444 -31.59 13.28 3.36
N GLY A 445 -32.50 12.96 4.29
CA GLY A 445 -33.30 13.91 5.05
C GLY A 445 -34.70 14.11 4.49
N TYR A 446 -35.43 15.06 5.07
CA TYR A 446 -36.80 15.39 4.65
C TYR A 446 -36.87 15.81 3.17
N ASN A 447 -37.83 15.26 2.44
CA ASN A 447 -38.02 15.56 1.03
C ASN A 447 -39.53 15.52 0.71
N HIS A 448 -40.14 16.67 0.43
CA HIS A 448 -41.55 16.78 0.09
C HIS A 448 -41.76 16.43 -1.39
N VAL A 449 -41.83 15.14 -1.69
CA VAL A 449 -42.03 14.64 -3.06
C VAL A 449 -43.46 14.93 -3.51
N PRO A 450 -43.68 15.65 -4.64
CA PRO A 450 -45.00 15.90 -5.18
C PRO A 450 -45.81 14.63 -5.45
N ASP A 451 -47.14 14.72 -5.27
CA ASP A 451 -48.07 13.63 -5.55
C ASP A 451 -47.96 13.15 -7.01
N GLY A 452 -47.99 11.84 -7.21
CA GLY A 452 -47.96 11.21 -8.53
C GLY A 452 -46.57 10.82 -9.05
N LEU A 453 -45.48 11.19 -8.36
CA LEU A 453 -44.12 10.73 -8.68
C LEU A 453 -43.81 9.39 -7.97
N GLN A 454 -43.26 8.41 -8.68
CA GLN A 454 -42.79 7.15 -8.09
C GLN A 454 -41.40 7.30 -7.46
N SER A 455 -40.61 8.26 -7.94
CA SER A 455 -39.30 8.61 -7.41
C SER A 455 -39.04 10.12 -7.52
N PRO A 456 -38.26 10.73 -6.60
CA PRO A 456 -38.03 12.18 -6.63
C PRO A 456 -37.46 12.71 -7.95
N CYS A 457 -36.59 11.93 -8.61
CA CYS A 457 -35.90 12.37 -9.82
C CYS A 457 -36.76 12.34 -11.09
N GLU A 458 -37.97 11.77 -11.05
CA GLU A 458 -38.91 11.81 -12.18
C GLU A 458 -39.31 13.24 -12.54
N ALA A 459 -39.33 14.15 -11.55
CA ALA A 459 -39.53 15.57 -11.80
C ALA A 459 -38.47 16.20 -12.74
N LEU A 460 -37.34 15.51 -12.95
CA LEU A 460 -36.26 15.92 -13.86
C LEU A 460 -36.04 14.93 -15.01
N ASP A 461 -36.94 13.96 -15.27
CA ASP A 461 -36.70 12.84 -16.20
C ASP A 461 -35.42 12.05 -15.86
N GLY A 462 -35.15 11.86 -14.56
CA GLY A 462 -33.97 11.18 -14.01
C GLY A 462 -32.78 12.12 -13.78
N CYS A 463 -32.15 12.03 -12.61
CA CYS A 463 -30.90 12.77 -12.31
C CYS A 463 -29.67 12.07 -12.92
N THR A 464 -28.48 12.64 -12.74
CA THR A 464 -27.21 12.10 -13.29
C THR A 464 -26.90 10.66 -12.86
N LEU A 465 -27.36 10.23 -11.69
CA LEU A 465 -27.23 8.85 -11.21
C LEU A 465 -28.06 7.84 -12.03
N CYS A 466 -29.15 8.31 -12.65
CA CYS A 466 -30.02 7.51 -13.53
C CYS A 466 -29.72 7.75 -15.02
N ARG A 467 -29.22 8.95 -15.35
CA ARG A 467 -28.99 9.46 -16.70
C ARG A 467 -27.57 10.05 -16.79
N PRO A 468 -26.53 9.20 -16.96
CA PRO A 468 -25.13 9.65 -17.01
C PRO A 468 -24.80 10.61 -18.15
N GLU A 469 -25.67 10.73 -19.16
CA GLU A 469 -25.61 11.72 -20.23
C GLU A 469 -25.82 13.16 -19.73
N LYS A 470 -26.41 13.35 -18.55
CA LYS A 470 -26.62 14.67 -17.93
C LYS A 470 -25.41 15.18 -17.15
N ILE A 471 -24.36 14.37 -16.99
CA ILE A 471 -23.14 14.77 -16.28
C ILE A 471 -22.41 15.81 -17.13
N ALA A 472 -22.23 17.01 -16.58
CA ALA A 472 -21.35 18.02 -17.16
C ALA A 472 -19.89 17.60 -16.98
N TYR A 473 -19.14 17.54 -18.08
CA TYR A 473 -17.71 17.29 -18.08
C TYR A 473 -16.98 18.59 -18.39
N ILE A 474 -16.04 18.96 -17.53
CA ILE A 474 -15.15 20.11 -17.69
C ILE A 474 -13.75 19.56 -17.88
N ASP A 475 -13.12 19.89 -19.01
CA ASP A 475 -11.81 19.31 -19.33
C ASP A 475 -10.68 19.96 -18.56
N GLU A 476 -10.46 21.26 -18.74
CA GLU A 476 -9.47 22.05 -17.99
C GLU A 476 -10.05 23.44 -17.70
N LEU A 477 -9.65 24.02 -16.57
CA LEU A 477 -9.92 25.43 -16.25
C LEU A 477 -8.65 26.29 -16.32
N ASP A 478 -7.49 25.69 -16.08
CA ASP A 478 -6.19 26.35 -16.09
C ASP A 478 -5.35 25.87 -17.30
N PRO A 479 -5.01 26.75 -18.25
CA PRO A 479 -4.23 26.38 -19.43
C PRO A 479 -2.72 26.18 -19.14
N GLU A 480 -2.22 26.66 -18.00
CA GLU A 480 -0.81 26.62 -17.61
C GLU A 480 -0.50 25.45 -16.66
N ASP A 481 -1.38 25.18 -15.70
CA ASP A 481 -1.24 24.04 -14.78
C ASP A 481 -2.20 22.90 -15.13
N ASN A 482 -1.79 22.06 -16.07
CA ASN A 482 -2.52 20.87 -16.46
C ASN A 482 -1.60 19.76 -16.99
N VAL A 483 -2.17 18.56 -17.12
CA VAL A 483 -1.48 17.36 -17.58
C VAL A 483 -0.90 17.50 -18.99
N ALA A 484 -1.52 18.28 -19.88
CA ALA A 484 -1.01 18.45 -21.24
C ALA A 484 0.33 19.21 -21.25
N GLN A 485 0.46 20.26 -20.44
CA GLN A 485 1.72 20.99 -20.28
C GLN A 485 2.82 20.09 -19.68
N ARG A 486 2.46 19.29 -18.67
CA ARG A 486 3.40 18.35 -18.04
C ARG A 486 3.87 17.25 -18.99
N LEU A 487 2.97 16.71 -19.82
CA LEU A 487 3.33 15.72 -20.84
C LEU A 487 4.16 16.32 -21.98
N GLU A 488 3.95 17.58 -22.36
CA GLU A 488 4.79 18.24 -23.37
C GLU A 488 6.22 18.45 -22.83
N ALA A 489 6.37 18.82 -21.55
CA ALA A 489 7.67 19.11 -20.94
C ALA A 489 8.69 17.95 -20.98
N ASN A 490 8.23 16.70 -21.03
CA ASN A 490 9.09 15.51 -21.13
C ASN A 490 8.81 14.67 -22.40
N LYS A 491 8.17 15.27 -23.41
CA LYS A 491 7.84 14.60 -24.68
C LYS A 491 9.06 14.11 -25.44
N GLU A 492 10.08 14.95 -25.57
CA GLU A 492 11.32 14.58 -26.29
C GLU A 492 11.96 13.32 -25.69
N LEU A 493 12.05 13.24 -24.36
CA LEU A 493 12.56 12.07 -23.65
C LEU A 493 11.73 10.82 -23.96
N ARG A 494 10.39 10.93 -23.94
CA ARG A 494 9.49 9.80 -24.20
C ARG A 494 9.54 9.33 -25.65
N GLU A 495 9.45 10.25 -26.61
CA GLU A 495 9.39 9.93 -28.05
C GLU A 495 10.74 9.40 -28.57
N ALA A 496 11.86 9.93 -28.07
CA ALA A 496 13.19 9.42 -28.39
C ALA A 496 13.55 8.14 -27.62
N GLY A 497 12.73 7.71 -26.65
CA GLY A 497 12.98 6.52 -25.85
C GLY A 497 14.21 6.63 -24.94
N LEU A 498 14.60 7.86 -24.56
CA LEU A 498 15.74 8.11 -23.69
C LEU A 498 15.44 7.63 -22.26
N LEU A 499 16.48 7.12 -21.59
CA LEU A 499 16.39 6.57 -20.25
C LEU A 499 16.97 7.57 -19.25
N VAL A 500 16.13 7.98 -18.30
CA VAL A 500 16.53 8.75 -17.11
C VAL A 500 16.00 7.97 -15.90
N PRO A 501 16.81 7.75 -14.83
CA PRO A 501 16.30 7.15 -13.62
C PRO A 501 15.11 7.93 -13.06
N GLU A 502 14.16 7.22 -12.47
CA GLU A 502 13.00 7.85 -11.86
C GLU A 502 12.54 7.10 -10.62
N VAL A 503 11.90 7.83 -9.71
CA VAL A 503 11.38 7.27 -8.46
C VAL A 503 9.89 7.53 -8.28
N GLU A 504 9.36 8.60 -8.87
CA GLU A 504 7.93 8.92 -8.81
C GLU A 504 7.33 9.54 -10.07
N TRP A 505 8.09 10.39 -10.79
CA TRP A 505 7.64 11.11 -11.98
C TRP A 505 8.51 10.79 -13.19
N ALA A 506 7.93 10.84 -14.38
CA ALA A 506 8.61 10.45 -15.61
C ALA A 506 9.92 11.26 -15.83
N GLY A 507 11.06 10.57 -15.70
CA GLY A 507 12.40 11.14 -15.87
C GLY A 507 12.84 12.14 -14.79
N ASP A 508 12.37 12.00 -13.55
CA ASP A 508 12.73 12.91 -12.44
C ASP A 508 14.23 12.91 -12.04
N GLY A 509 14.99 11.92 -12.50
CA GLY A 509 16.43 11.80 -12.33
C GLY A 509 16.87 11.30 -10.96
N TRP A 510 15.96 11.09 -10.02
CA TRP A 510 16.32 10.72 -8.65
C TRP A 510 16.94 9.32 -8.59
N ILE A 511 18.04 9.22 -7.86
CA ILE A 511 18.64 7.96 -7.42
C ILE A 511 18.90 8.01 -5.93
N ASN A 512 19.16 6.85 -5.32
CA ASN A 512 19.57 6.74 -3.93
C ASN A 512 20.88 5.95 -3.83
N ILE A 513 21.84 6.49 -3.09
CA ILE A 513 23.15 5.90 -2.83
C ILE A 513 23.22 5.51 -1.36
N GLN A 514 23.55 4.24 -1.12
CA GLN A 514 23.85 3.70 0.21
C GLN A 514 25.36 3.73 0.41
N VAL A 515 25.84 4.30 1.51
CA VAL A 515 27.28 4.46 1.78
C VAL A 515 27.61 4.32 3.26
N PHE A 516 28.78 3.77 3.55
CA PHE A 516 29.35 3.71 4.89
C PHE A 516 30.64 4.54 4.94
N PHE A 517 30.74 5.45 5.91
CA PHE A 517 31.98 6.17 6.19
C PHE A 517 32.53 5.76 7.57
N PRO A 518 33.84 5.42 7.67
CA PRO A 518 34.47 5.01 8.93
C PRO A 518 34.83 6.21 9.81
N THR A 519 33.81 6.98 10.18
CA THR A 519 33.95 8.19 11.00
C THR A 519 32.64 8.52 11.74
N ASP A 520 32.68 9.57 12.57
CA ASP A 520 31.50 10.02 13.32
C ASP A 520 30.37 10.50 12.39
N ARG A 521 29.15 10.48 12.90
CA ARG A 521 27.94 10.79 12.12
C ARG A 521 28.00 12.12 11.38
N ARG A 522 28.52 13.18 12.00
CA ARG A 522 28.48 14.54 11.42
C ARG A 522 29.50 14.65 10.29
N THR A 523 30.70 14.12 10.49
CA THR A 523 31.73 14.07 9.45
C THR A 523 31.31 13.19 8.29
N ALA A 524 30.71 12.03 8.57
CA ALA A 524 30.20 11.10 7.56
C ALA A 524 29.12 11.75 6.68
N GLU A 525 28.19 12.50 7.28
CA GLU A 525 27.12 13.21 6.55
C GLU A 525 27.70 14.25 5.56
N ALA A 526 28.67 15.06 6.01
CA ALA A 526 29.34 16.01 5.13
C ALA A 526 30.15 15.32 4.02
N ALA A 527 30.84 14.23 4.35
CA ALA A 527 31.59 13.44 3.37
C ALA A 527 30.69 12.79 2.32
N ALA A 528 29.50 12.32 2.70
CA ALA A 528 28.55 11.70 1.78
C ALA A 528 27.98 12.70 0.76
N LEU A 529 27.69 13.93 1.20
CA LEU A 529 27.23 14.99 0.29
C LEU A 529 28.35 15.43 -0.68
N GLU A 530 29.58 15.58 -0.19
CA GLU A 530 30.73 15.88 -1.04
C GLU A 530 30.99 14.76 -2.06
N MET A 531 30.87 13.49 -1.65
CA MET A 531 30.97 12.34 -2.53
C MET A 531 29.90 12.38 -3.63
N ALA A 532 28.63 12.59 -3.26
CA ALA A 532 27.52 12.66 -4.21
C ALA A 532 27.71 13.81 -5.22
N ALA A 533 28.16 14.98 -4.76
CA ALA A 533 28.51 16.10 -5.63
C ALA A 533 29.64 15.75 -6.61
N ARG A 534 30.68 15.02 -6.17
CA ARG A 534 31.78 14.56 -7.04
C ARG A 534 31.37 13.51 -8.05
N PHE A 535 30.30 12.75 -7.80
CA PHE A 535 29.67 11.90 -8.80
C PHE A 535 28.87 12.70 -9.85
N GLY A 536 28.75 14.02 -9.69
CA GLY A 536 28.02 14.89 -10.60
C GLY A 536 26.51 14.91 -10.35
N LEU A 537 26.06 14.47 -9.18
CA LEU A 537 24.64 14.54 -8.81
C LEU A 537 24.26 15.95 -8.38
N THR A 538 23.02 16.35 -8.69
CA THR A 538 22.43 17.61 -8.22
C THR A 538 21.42 17.36 -7.11
N ASP A 539 21.02 18.41 -6.38
CA ASP A 539 19.97 18.35 -5.35
C ASP A 539 20.19 17.25 -4.29
N CYS A 540 21.45 17.06 -3.89
CA CYS A 540 21.85 15.99 -2.99
C CYS A 540 21.33 16.22 -1.56
N GLU A 541 20.71 15.19 -0.98
CA GLU A 541 20.19 15.22 0.39
C GLU A 541 20.45 13.89 1.10
N VAL A 542 20.97 13.95 2.33
CA VAL A 542 21.06 12.77 3.20
C VAL A 542 19.69 12.48 3.79
N ILE A 543 19.12 11.34 3.42
CA ILE A 543 17.76 10.92 3.78
C ILE A 543 17.73 9.85 4.89
N HIS A 544 18.85 9.18 5.17
CA HIS A 544 18.95 8.24 6.27
C HIS A 544 20.33 8.28 6.94
N ARG A 545 20.37 8.06 8.26
CA ARG A 545 21.57 8.10 9.10
C ARG A 545 21.50 7.00 10.15
N GLN A 546 22.42 6.05 10.11
CA GLN A 546 22.55 5.00 11.12
C GLN A 546 23.98 4.94 11.64
N VAL A 547 24.14 5.28 12.92
CA VAL A 547 25.43 5.12 13.60
C VAL A 547 25.68 3.63 13.82
N MET A 548 26.72 3.09 13.19
CA MET A 548 27.12 1.69 13.38
C MET A 548 27.87 1.54 14.70
N GLN A 549 28.84 2.43 14.93
CA GLN A 549 29.49 2.66 16.21
C GLN A 549 30.01 4.11 16.20
N PRO A 550 29.97 4.87 17.32
CA PRO A 550 30.22 6.31 17.32
C PRO A 550 31.54 6.81 16.68
N ALA A 551 32.57 5.97 16.61
CA ALA A 551 33.88 6.23 16.02
C ALA A 551 34.15 5.37 14.77
N GLU A 552 33.79 4.08 14.78
CA GLU A 552 34.12 3.15 13.70
C GLU A 552 33.33 3.41 12.43
N GLY A 553 32.13 4.01 12.53
CA GLY A 553 31.47 4.52 11.33
C GLY A 553 29.97 4.71 11.39
N THR A 554 29.48 5.30 10.29
CA THR A 554 28.09 5.66 10.08
C THR A 554 27.67 5.22 8.67
N TYR A 555 26.54 4.51 8.60
CA TYR A 555 25.84 4.22 7.35
C TYR A 555 24.86 5.34 7.03
N LEU A 556 24.80 5.71 5.76
CA LEU A 556 24.03 6.83 5.25
C LEU A 556 23.34 6.42 3.96
N GLU A 557 22.17 7.02 3.71
CA GLU A 557 21.57 7.03 2.39
C GLU A 557 21.42 8.45 1.89
N VAL A 558 21.82 8.68 0.64
CA VAL A 558 21.81 9.99 -0.02
C VAL A 558 21.02 9.90 -1.30
N LYS A 559 19.97 10.70 -1.44
CA LYS A 559 19.33 10.89 -2.74
C LYS A 559 19.99 12.04 -3.50
N GLY A 560 20.00 11.95 -4.82
CA GLY A 560 20.46 13.01 -5.71
C GLY A 560 19.92 12.78 -7.12
N ARG A 561 19.96 13.83 -7.96
CA ARG A 561 19.48 13.77 -9.34
C ARG A 561 20.62 13.55 -10.33
N VAL A 562 20.40 12.64 -11.27
CA VAL A 562 21.25 12.42 -12.43
C VAL A 562 20.92 13.48 -13.50
N PRO A 563 21.87 14.34 -13.91
CA PRO A 563 21.58 15.49 -14.77
C PRO A 563 21.60 15.15 -16.27
N PHE A 564 21.59 13.87 -16.65
CA PHE A 564 21.71 13.42 -18.04
C PHE A 564 20.82 12.21 -18.34
N ALA A 565 20.55 11.99 -19.63
CA ALA A 565 19.81 10.85 -20.15
C ALA A 565 20.72 9.87 -20.89
N ILE A 566 20.28 8.62 -21.03
CA ILE A 566 20.99 7.54 -21.75
C ILE A 566 20.17 7.14 -22.97
N ASP A 567 20.83 7.09 -24.13
CA ASP A 567 20.24 6.55 -25.36
C ASP A 567 20.44 5.02 -25.41
N PRO A 568 19.36 4.22 -25.32
CA PRO A 568 19.48 2.76 -25.35
C PRO A 568 20.09 2.24 -26.67
N ALA A 569 19.99 2.99 -27.77
CA ALA A 569 20.58 2.60 -29.06
C ALA A 569 22.12 2.65 -29.06
N GLN A 570 22.72 3.34 -28.09
CA GLN A 570 24.18 3.44 -27.93
C GLN A 570 24.74 2.42 -26.93
N LEU A 571 23.88 1.61 -26.30
CA LEU A 571 24.30 0.61 -25.35
C LEU A 571 24.81 -0.65 -26.07
N THR A 572 26.00 -1.10 -25.67
CA THR A 572 26.48 -2.44 -26.03
C THR A 572 25.89 -3.45 -25.05
N ILE A 573 24.84 -4.15 -25.47
CA ILE A 573 24.17 -5.20 -24.68
C ILE A 573 24.77 -6.57 -25.06
N PRO A 574 25.44 -7.28 -24.14
CA PRO A 574 25.97 -8.62 -24.42
C PRO A 574 24.86 -9.62 -24.77
N GLU A 575 25.16 -10.56 -25.67
CA GLU A 575 24.26 -11.69 -25.94
C GLU A 575 24.18 -12.59 -24.71
N GLU A 576 22.96 -13.02 -24.38
CA GLU A 576 22.73 -13.94 -23.27
C GLU A 576 23.20 -15.34 -23.68
N VAL A 577 24.19 -15.87 -22.96
CA VAL A 577 24.66 -17.25 -23.17
C VAL A 577 23.69 -18.19 -22.45
N PRO A 578 22.96 -19.08 -23.15
CA PRO A 578 22.06 -20.01 -22.50
C PRO A 578 22.87 -20.97 -21.63
N LEU A 579 22.64 -20.92 -20.32
CA LEU A 579 23.23 -21.84 -19.35
C LEU A 579 22.28 -23.00 -19.08
N LEU A 580 22.83 -24.20 -18.90
CA LEU A 580 22.05 -25.35 -18.41
C LEU A 580 21.64 -25.10 -16.96
N SER A 581 20.40 -25.42 -16.64
CA SER A 581 19.93 -25.44 -15.26
C SER A 581 20.60 -26.57 -14.48
N GLU A 582 20.68 -26.42 -13.16
CA GLU A 582 21.26 -27.47 -12.31
C GLU A 582 20.52 -28.81 -12.45
N GLU A 583 19.22 -28.77 -12.67
CA GLU A 583 18.39 -29.96 -12.85
C GLU A 583 18.68 -30.67 -14.18
N GLU A 584 18.85 -29.91 -15.27
CA GLU A 584 19.27 -30.48 -16.56
C GLU A 584 20.64 -31.15 -16.44
N ILE A 585 21.59 -30.52 -15.73
CA ILE A 585 22.91 -31.11 -15.49
C ILE A 585 22.78 -32.41 -14.67
N ARG A 586 22.01 -32.41 -13.57
CA ARG A 586 21.77 -33.60 -12.75
C ARG A 586 21.13 -34.74 -13.56
N GLN A 587 20.15 -34.41 -14.39
CA GLN A 587 19.46 -35.40 -15.24
C GLN A 587 20.41 -35.99 -16.28
N GLU A 588 21.23 -35.17 -16.93
CA GLU A 588 22.22 -35.64 -17.90
C GLU A 588 23.27 -36.54 -17.23
N VAL A 589 23.82 -36.15 -16.07
CA VAL A 589 24.79 -36.97 -15.32
C VAL A 589 24.14 -38.28 -14.81
N ALA A 590 22.86 -38.27 -14.44
CA ALA A 590 22.15 -39.46 -14.03
C ALA A 590 21.92 -40.44 -15.20
N GLN A 591 21.63 -39.93 -16.40
CA GLN A 591 21.45 -40.73 -17.62
C GLN A 591 22.78 -41.24 -18.17
N ARG A 592 23.83 -40.41 -18.08
CA ARG A 592 25.18 -40.70 -18.53
C ARG A 592 26.17 -40.42 -17.39
N PRO A 593 26.46 -41.42 -16.54
CA PRO A 593 27.36 -41.24 -15.40
C PRO A 593 28.72 -40.70 -15.86
N LEU A 594 29.14 -39.58 -15.26
CA LEU A 594 30.43 -38.94 -15.51
C LEU A 594 31.40 -39.24 -14.37
N LYS A 595 32.63 -39.59 -14.72
CA LYS A 595 33.73 -39.83 -13.79
C LYS A 595 34.91 -38.93 -14.13
N VAL A 596 35.43 -38.22 -13.14
CA VAL A 596 36.58 -37.33 -13.31
C VAL A 596 37.73 -37.76 -12.39
N VAL A 597 38.96 -37.62 -12.88
CA VAL A 597 40.17 -37.67 -12.05
C VAL A 597 40.63 -36.25 -11.79
N ALA A 598 40.88 -35.94 -10.53
CA ALA A 598 41.26 -34.61 -10.10
C ALA A 598 42.54 -34.60 -9.27
N ALA A 599 43.41 -33.61 -9.47
CA ALA A 599 44.63 -33.45 -8.68
C ALA A 599 45.14 -32.00 -8.69
N THR A 600 45.89 -31.62 -7.66
CA THR A 600 46.77 -30.44 -7.73
C THR A 600 48.16 -30.92 -8.14
N ILE A 601 48.69 -30.42 -9.25
CA ILE A 601 49.81 -31.06 -9.96
C ILE A 601 51.19 -30.48 -9.64
N GLY A 602 52.24 -31.26 -9.93
CA GLY A 602 53.63 -30.82 -9.78
C GLY A 602 54.11 -30.91 -8.33
N GLU A 603 54.57 -29.79 -7.79
CA GLU A 603 54.98 -29.64 -6.38
C GLU A 603 54.01 -28.70 -5.61
N ASP A 604 52.82 -28.47 -6.18
CA ASP A 604 51.85 -27.55 -5.61
C ASP A 604 50.97 -28.26 -4.55
N GLU A 605 50.97 -27.70 -3.33
CA GLU A 605 50.22 -28.16 -2.17
C GLU A 605 48.90 -27.40 -1.92
N HIS A 606 48.55 -26.41 -2.76
CA HIS A 606 47.33 -25.62 -2.63
C HIS A 606 46.08 -26.42 -3.08
N SER A 607 45.64 -27.36 -2.23
CA SER A 607 44.50 -28.26 -2.50
C SER A 607 43.13 -27.57 -2.52
N VAL A 608 42.99 -26.38 -1.93
CA VAL A 608 41.68 -25.76 -1.66
C VAL A 608 40.92 -25.49 -2.95
N GLY A 609 41.57 -24.95 -4.00
CA GLY A 609 40.89 -24.63 -5.26
C GLY A 609 40.25 -25.85 -5.91
N MET A 610 40.96 -26.98 -5.94
CA MET A 610 40.44 -28.22 -6.52
C MET A 610 39.33 -28.83 -5.66
N ARG A 611 39.45 -28.78 -4.33
CA ARG A 611 38.40 -29.30 -3.44
C ARG A 611 37.14 -28.44 -3.47
N GLU A 612 37.26 -27.12 -3.55
CA GLU A 612 36.13 -26.21 -3.62
C GLU A 612 35.23 -26.43 -4.84
N ILE A 613 35.81 -26.87 -5.97
CA ILE A 613 35.01 -27.23 -7.16
C ILE A 613 34.49 -28.66 -7.14
N ILE A 614 34.99 -29.54 -6.26
CA ILE A 614 34.55 -30.94 -6.14
C ILE A 614 33.48 -31.06 -5.05
N ASP A 615 33.80 -30.59 -3.85
CA ASP A 615 33.03 -30.79 -2.63
C ASP A 615 31.63 -30.19 -2.75
N ILE A 616 30.61 -30.96 -2.34
CA ILE A 616 29.20 -30.54 -2.40
C ILE A 616 28.90 -29.23 -1.63
N LYS A 617 29.72 -28.87 -0.63
CA LYS A 617 29.45 -27.77 0.31
C LYS A 617 29.20 -26.42 -0.37
N HIS A 618 29.94 -26.10 -1.43
CA HIS A 618 29.79 -24.84 -2.16
C HIS A 618 29.32 -25.06 -3.61
N GLY A 619 28.56 -26.13 -3.84
CA GLY A 619 28.01 -26.44 -5.16
C GLY A 619 29.01 -27.08 -6.12
N GLY A 620 30.01 -27.78 -5.57
CA GLY A 620 30.97 -28.54 -6.37
C GLY A 620 30.33 -29.70 -7.14
N LEU A 621 31.12 -30.33 -8.01
CA LEU A 621 30.72 -31.38 -8.95
C LEU A 621 29.97 -32.56 -8.29
N GLU A 622 30.28 -32.87 -7.04
CA GLU A 622 29.58 -33.90 -6.27
C GLU A 622 28.06 -33.64 -6.18
N GLY A 623 27.65 -32.37 -6.10
CA GLY A 623 26.23 -31.97 -6.04
C GLY A 623 25.44 -32.27 -7.31
N PHE A 624 26.13 -32.57 -8.42
CA PHE A 624 25.53 -32.98 -9.69
C PHE A 624 25.57 -34.50 -9.90
N GLY A 625 26.14 -35.26 -8.96
CA GLY A 625 26.29 -36.72 -9.06
C GLY A 625 27.53 -37.17 -9.85
N ILE A 626 28.45 -36.25 -10.17
CA ILE A 626 29.70 -36.57 -10.87
C ILE A 626 30.64 -37.32 -9.92
N LYS A 627 31.18 -38.45 -10.36
CA LYS A 627 32.10 -39.25 -9.56
C LYS A 627 33.51 -38.68 -9.64
N CYS A 628 34.01 -38.13 -8.55
CA CYS A 628 35.34 -37.53 -8.47
C CYS A 628 36.37 -38.47 -7.82
N VAL A 629 37.43 -38.81 -8.54
CA VAL A 629 38.61 -39.53 -8.01
C VAL A 629 39.71 -38.50 -7.77
N TYR A 630 39.85 -38.05 -6.52
CA TYR A 630 40.83 -37.04 -6.15
C TYR A 630 42.15 -37.67 -5.70
N LEU A 631 43.25 -37.32 -6.37
CA LEU A 631 44.59 -37.89 -6.14
C LEU A 631 45.43 -37.14 -5.11
N GLY A 632 44.94 -36.00 -4.61
CA GLY A 632 45.66 -35.15 -3.67
C GLY A 632 46.47 -34.04 -4.35
N THR A 633 47.53 -33.61 -3.68
CA THR A 633 48.45 -32.54 -4.06
C THR A 633 49.82 -33.10 -4.46
N SER A 634 50.66 -32.23 -5.04
CA SER A 634 51.99 -32.59 -5.55
C SER A 634 51.98 -33.85 -6.43
N VAL A 635 50.96 -33.97 -7.27
CA VAL A 635 50.76 -35.14 -8.12
C VAL A 635 51.50 -34.92 -9.45
N PRO A 636 52.49 -35.77 -9.81
CA PRO A 636 53.13 -35.66 -11.12
C PRO A 636 52.09 -35.79 -12.24
N VAL A 637 52.21 -34.98 -13.30
CA VAL A 637 51.26 -35.00 -14.44
C VAL A 637 51.07 -36.40 -15.01
N GLN A 638 52.16 -37.18 -15.12
CA GLN A 638 52.11 -38.56 -15.59
C GLN A 638 51.18 -39.43 -14.73
N LYS A 639 51.21 -39.27 -13.40
CA LYS A 639 50.37 -40.02 -12.48
C LYS A 639 48.88 -39.68 -12.64
N VAL A 640 48.54 -38.43 -12.97
CA VAL A 640 47.15 -38.03 -13.26
C VAL A 640 46.64 -38.72 -14.54
N ILE A 641 47.47 -38.74 -15.59
CA ILE A 641 47.13 -39.39 -16.87
C ILE A 641 46.99 -40.91 -16.68
N ASP A 642 47.94 -41.53 -15.99
CA ASP A 642 47.91 -42.98 -15.70
C ASP A 642 46.66 -43.35 -14.90
N ALA A 643 46.33 -42.56 -13.87
CA ALA A 643 45.12 -42.76 -13.08
C ALA A 643 43.84 -42.57 -13.90
N ALA A 644 43.80 -41.59 -14.81
CA ALA A 644 42.64 -41.37 -15.69
C ALA A 644 42.39 -42.56 -16.63
N ILE A 645 43.46 -43.18 -17.15
CA ILE A 645 43.36 -44.41 -17.96
C ILE A 645 42.93 -45.59 -17.08
N GLU A 646 43.53 -45.73 -15.88
CA GLU A 646 43.24 -46.83 -14.95
C GLU A 646 41.77 -46.85 -14.51
N VAL A 647 41.20 -45.69 -14.19
CA VAL A 647 39.82 -45.60 -13.70
C VAL A 647 38.79 -45.38 -14.79
N ASP A 648 39.19 -45.31 -16.07
CA ASP A 648 38.32 -45.00 -17.21
C ASP A 648 37.54 -43.70 -16.94
N ALA A 649 38.28 -42.59 -16.79
CA ALA A 649 37.74 -41.26 -16.51
C ALA A 649 37.33 -40.54 -17.79
N ASP A 650 36.18 -39.86 -17.75
CA ASP A 650 35.66 -39.04 -18.84
C ASP A 650 36.39 -37.70 -18.95
N ALA A 651 36.95 -37.20 -17.84
CA ALA A 651 37.71 -35.96 -17.83
C ALA A 651 38.82 -35.95 -16.77
N ILE A 652 39.82 -35.11 -17.02
CA ILE A 652 40.89 -34.77 -16.08
C ILE A 652 40.70 -33.33 -15.64
N LEU A 653 40.69 -33.10 -14.33
CA LEU A 653 40.66 -31.78 -13.72
C LEU A 653 41.97 -31.56 -12.98
N VAL A 654 42.75 -30.55 -13.40
CA VAL A 654 44.02 -30.23 -12.75
C VAL A 654 43.98 -28.80 -12.20
N SER A 655 44.49 -28.64 -10.99
CA SER A 655 44.81 -27.35 -10.38
C SER A 655 46.30 -27.12 -10.37
#